data_AF-A0A2V9W0L3-F1
#
_entry.id   AF-A0A2V9W0L3-F1
#
_cell.length_a   1.000
_cell.length_b   1.000
_cell.length_c   1.000
_cell.angle_alpha   90.00
_cell.angle_beta   90.00
_cell.angle_gamma   90.00
#
_symmetry.space_group_name_H-M   'P 1'
#
loop_
_entity.id
_entity.type
_entity.pdbx_description
1 polymer ?
#
loop_
_entity_poly.entity_id
_entity_poly.type
_entity_poly.pdbx_seq_one_letter_code
_entity_poly.pdbx_strand_id
1 'polypeptide(L)'
;MRDIVKDRIAANEAEERKRQLLGRAQEMAAAERFDDAIRILESVQRDFPGSDEVELKLERVRASAAHAKTVAQVLDRAQQLLHQGSTEQAVQFLEDKTLELSDARLFDLLERARHQREQFQSGLQGAVEKGRRVLQTQGASEAARFLAMQPAKYREIPEFRALDEIVANQVAWEALDQELMAKTDPDSQVRLAETALRANPGNEEIKKRLLTVRSRKEQINAIAEKAHGLEVSGHYTEAVKELQILRQLYPQYPALEVEIRRLERLEEQRAMEGARKQLERFQSALQSAIEEGKRILQKHGVTEASRYLDTELTKYRETPEYKAFAEVVAKRAAWEGLDRELAGNSDPDAQIRLAEAAVRDNSGNEEIRKRLAALRDRKDQINAMAKKARDLELSRQYREAATELQHLRELQPRYPEIDSEIERLAKLEEQRRAEDARRQKDLFQAGLRKAIEEATGILQRSGALEAARFLGAQPVQYREIAEFRDLTEAVAKRVASEALDQELARNPDPDAQVRASEAAIHENPANDEIKKRLNAARRRRDRIYEIVEKTRGLEASRQYTEAAKELQQLRQLYPQYPKLEAEIGRLERLEEQRVMEVARREAEQFQVAVRGAAEEGQRILQRQGASEATKFLATQPAMFRETPQFRALAEVVARRVALEALDHRLGGNPDPEAQVRAAEAALRENPEHEEIKKRLAAVRIRQEQVGAIVEKAHALESSRRYGNAAKQLERLRQIYVEYPGLESEIRRLEGLEQELKQPRRKEVAEPPRARADAPVLPPSEKEVGATVIMGRPSVRAARIEASTTGQEVQHGRVPQDELAEVQPKVAASPFPSPKIWLMAAAAIVVLVGGWMVYRMTSSPADISVKVNATPEDSAITIDGVSCAIPCQRLLSPGKHSLAAQHEGFNGITQSIQVKSGASPDFSLSLLPIESSERVVANGTNGNVGGTKPTEQLPSKGRERTSSGGTTVAPAIRTDPSLGKIAVLPDTKKLTETPLTQSPHVTAIPAVAQVVVRNLPATARVKMENGETHSADTSGMVRFTAPLGSHTLDLTAEGYNSKAIPRALVAGENAIDGSMELDPEQQDWARVGNGSDTGALQAFLRKFPASKHADQAKEKLDQLVAANRPPAAPPKPPSSLTDGAMISDTLGQPEHDKNAILTVLKAYEKSYEGQDLQGLQKLWPSMSPKTIQGIADFFKTASSIKLTYIIVDEPRIAGNEATLAFKQETSCVINGKFQKPTVAKVNMKLKKTNPQGSWQIDSIH
;
A
#
# COMPACT_ATOMS: atom_id res chain seq x y z
N MET A 1 112.46 -159.57 125.97
CA MET A 1 113.25 -158.33 126.16
C MET A 1 113.69 -157.75 124.83
N ARG A 2 114.59 -158.38 124.06
CA ARG A 2 115.11 -157.82 122.79
C ARG A 2 114.02 -157.52 121.75
N ASP A 3 113.06 -158.42 121.62
CA ASP A 3 112.12 -158.44 120.48
C ASP A 3 111.08 -157.32 120.60
N ILE A 4 110.53 -157.14 121.80
CA ILE A 4 109.61 -156.04 122.20
C ILE A 4 110.19 -154.64 121.94
N VAL A 5 111.52 -154.49 121.86
CA VAL A 5 112.17 -153.21 121.54
C VAL A 5 112.27 -152.97 120.03
N LYS A 6 112.46 -154.02 119.22
CA LYS A 6 112.55 -153.89 117.75
C LYS A 6 111.20 -153.50 117.14
N ASP A 7 110.14 -154.22 117.48
CA ASP A 7 108.81 -154.00 116.92
C ASP A 7 108.31 -152.57 117.20
N ARG A 8 108.71 -152.02 118.35
CA ARG A 8 108.37 -150.68 118.83
C ARG A 8 109.11 -149.56 118.10
N ILE A 9 110.28 -149.83 117.51
CA ILE A 9 111.01 -148.87 116.65
C ILE A 9 110.38 -148.86 115.25
N ALA A 10 110.13 -150.04 114.67
CA ALA A 10 109.49 -150.15 113.36
C ALA A 10 108.08 -149.52 113.32
N ALA A 11 107.29 -149.67 114.39
CA ALA A 11 106.00 -149.01 114.55
C ALA A 11 106.12 -147.47 114.57
N ASN A 12 107.10 -146.92 115.29
CA ASN A 12 107.32 -145.47 115.36
C ASN A 12 107.76 -144.89 114.00
N GLU A 13 108.67 -145.55 113.28
CA GLU A 13 109.12 -145.08 111.95
C GLU A 13 107.99 -145.08 110.91
N ALA A 14 107.03 -146.01 111.01
CA ALA A 14 105.82 -146.04 110.20
C ALA A 14 104.88 -144.86 110.52
N GLU A 15 104.62 -144.60 111.80
CA GLU A 15 103.75 -143.51 112.27
C GLU A 15 104.32 -142.11 111.91
N GLU A 16 105.64 -141.94 111.94
CA GLU A 16 106.31 -140.68 111.56
C GLU A 16 106.14 -140.37 110.06
N ARG A 17 106.26 -141.37 109.19
CA ARG A 17 106.03 -141.21 107.73
C ARG A 17 104.57 -140.87 107.41
N LYS A 18 103.63 -141.56 108.06
CA LYS A 18 102.19 -141.29 107.96
C LYS A 18 101.89 -139.82 108.29
N ARG A 19 102.46 -139.29 109.39
CA ARG A 19 102.33 -137.87 109.76
C ARG A 19 102.86 -136.90 108.71
N GLN A 20 104.04 -137.14 108.14
CA GLN A 20 104.60 -136.27 107.10
C GLN A 20 103.70 -136.19 105.85
N LEU A 21 103.19 -137.33 105.38
CA LEU A 21 102.31 -137.38 104.21
C LEU A 21 100.93 -136.74 104.48
N LEU A 22 100.37 -136.96 105.69
CA LEU A 22 99.14 -136.28 106.12
C LEU A 22 99.32 -134.76 106.21
N GLY A 23 100.44 -134.27 106.73
CA GLY A 23 100.76 -132.84 106.78
C GLY A 23 100.80 -132.21 105.39
N ARG A 24 101.56 -132.81 104.47
CA ARG A 24 101.66 -132.35 103.08
C ARG A 24 100.32 -132.37 102.33
N ALA A 25 99.46 -133.35 102.57
CA ALA A 25 98.12 -133.34 101.99
C ALA A 25 97.25 -132.19 102.54
N GLN A 26 97.38 -131.90 103.83
CA GLN A 26 96.65 -130.81 104.48
C GLN A 26 97.12 -129.43 103.99
N GLU A 27 98.39 -129.26 103.62
CA GLU A 27 98.90 -128.07 102.90
C GLU A 27 98.24 -127.93 101.52
N MET A 28 98.16 -129.01 100.73
CA MET A 28 97.53 -128.97 99.40
C MET A 28 96.03 -128.64 99.50
N ALA A 29 95.34 -129.10 100.56
CA ALA A 29 93.94 -128.77 100.82
C ALA A 29 93.76 -127.31 101.27
N ALA A 30 94.67 -126.78 102.10
CA ALA A 30 94.67 -125.38 102.51
C ALA A 30 94.98 -124.42 101.35
N ALA A 31 95.68 -124.89 100.32
CA ALA A 31 95.90 -124.17 99.06
C ALA A 31 94.75 -124.34 98.03
N GLU A 32 93.58 -124.85 98.44
CA GLU A 32 92.41 -125.21 97.61
C GLU A 32 92.70 -126.20 96.45
N ARG A 33 93.88 -126.82 96.43
CA ARG A 33 94.27 -127.85 95.45
C ARG A 33 93.73 -129.22 95.89
N PHE A 34 92.42 -129.30 96.04
CA PHE A 34 91.75 -130.43 96.67
C PHE A 34 92.03 -131.76 95.95
N ASP A 35 92.09 -131.80 94.62
CA ASP A 35 92.44 -133.02 93.85
C ASP A 35 93.87 -133.53 94.12
N ASP A 36 94.81 -132.66 94.47
CA ASP A 36 96.16 -133.07 94.88
C ASP A 36 96.15 -133.62 96.31
N ALA A 37 95.45 -132.94 97.21
CA ALA A 37 95.29 -133.37 98.60
C ALA A 37 94.58 -134.74 98.71
N ILE A 38 93.49 -134.93 97.97
CA ILE A 38 92.72 -136.17 97.85
C ILE A 38 93.63 -137.31 97.42
N ARG A 39 94.41 -137.14 96.34
CA ARG A 39 95.32 -138.18 95.82
C ARG A 39 96.43 -138.54 96.80
N ILE A 40 96.95 -137.58 97.57
CA ILE A 40 97.94 -137.86 98.63
C ILE A 40 97.25 -138.65 99.77
N LEU A 41 96.09 -138.22 100.26
CA LEU A 41 95.36 -138.94 101.32
C LEU A 41 94.98 -140.37 100.89
N GLU A 42 94.59 -140.59 99.63
CA GLU A 42 94.34 -141.92 99.04
C GLU A 42 95.60 -142.79 98.90
N SER A 43 96.80 -142.21 98.81
CA SER A 43 98.05 -142.98 98.95
C SER A 43 98.29 -143.38 100.41
N VAL A 44 98.13 -142.44 101.37
CA VAL A 44 98.29 -142.73 102.80
C VAL A 44 97.29 -143.79 103.28
N GLN A 45 96.04 -143.77 102.79
CA GLN A 45 95.02 -144.76 103.17
C GLN A 45 95.39 -146.18 102.71
N ARG A 46 96.10 -146.31 101.58
CA ARG A 46 96.58 -147.60 101.06
C ARG A 46 97.84 -148.09 101.75
N ASP A 47 98.75 -147.18 102.07
CA ASP A 47 100.00 -147.49 102.79
C ASP A 47 99.74 -147.78 104.28
N PHE A 48 98.68 -147.20 104.86
CA PHE A 48 98.28 -147.33 106.26
C PHE A 48 96.77 -147.66 106.40
N PRO A 49 96.33 -148.86 105.97
CA PRO A 49 94.92 -149.25 105.98
C PRO A 49 94.36 -149.39 107.40
N GLY A 50 93.09 -149.00 107.58
CA GLY A 50 92.41 -149.05 108.88
C GLY A 50 92.77 -147.92 109.85
N SER A 51 93.19 -146.76 109.32
CA SER A 51 93.54 -145.58 110.13
C SER A 51 92.52 -144.45 109.96
N ASP A 52 91.54 -144.39 110.87
CA ASP A 52 90.44 -143.41 110.92
C ASP A 52 90.86 -141.94 110.62
N GLU A 53 92.02 -141.50 111.13
CA GLU A 53 92.53 -140.13 110.92
C GLU A 53 92.74 -139.80 109.43
N VAL A 54 93.10 -140.79 108.60
CA VAL A 54 93.35 -140.61 107.17
C VAL A 54 92.03 -140.50 106.42
N GLU A 55 91.07 -141.36 106.74
CA GLU A 55 89.76 -141.42 106.09
C GLU A 55 88.93 -140.16 106.39
N LEU A 56 88.92 -139.74 107.66
CA LEU A 56 88.21 -138.54 108.11
C LEU A 56 88.83 -137.25 107.54
N LYS A 57 90.14 -137.23 107.25
CA LYS A 57 90.77 -136.16 106.47
C LYS A 57 90.39 -136.23 104.99
N LEU A 58 90.43 -137.40 104.36
CA LEU A 58 90.07 -137.60 102.96
C LEU A 58 88.63 -137.19 102.65
N GLU A 59 87.68 -137.61 103.50
CA GLU A 59 86.27 -137.24 103.40
C GLU A 59 86.08 -135.72 103.52
N ARG A 60 86.72 -135.08 104.51
CA ARG A 60 86.66 -133.63 104.71
C ARG A 60 87.16 -132.85 103.49
N VAL A 61 88.28 -133.26 102.90
CA VAL A 61 88.85 -132.62 101.71
C VAL A 61 87.95 -132.84 100.48
N ARG A 62 87.37 -134.03 100.31
CA ARG A 62 86.36 -134.29 99.26
C ARG A 62 85.10 -133.43 99.43
N ALA A 63 84.62 -133.23 100.66
CA ALA A 63 83.48 -132.36 100.95
C ALA A 63 83.79 -130.89 100.61
N SER A 64 84.98 -130.39 100.97
CA SER A 64 85.45 -129.05 100.57
C SER A 64 85.53 -128.88 99.05
N ALA A 65 86.04 -129.89 98.33
CA ALA A 65 86.11 -129.87 96.87
C ALA A 65 84.73 -129.79 96.21
N ALA A 66 83.77 -130.59 96.71
CA ALA A 66 82.40 -130.59 96.22
C ALA A 66 81.71 -129.22 96.44
N HIS A 67 81.90 -128.64 97.63
CA HIS A 67 81.36 -127.32 97.97
C HIS A 67 81.90 -126.20 97.05
N ALA A 68 83.23 -126.15 96.86
CA ALA A 68 83.88 -125.16 96.00
C ALA A 68 83.40 -125.25 94.53
N LYS A 69 83.12 -126.47 94.04
CA LYS A 69 82.56 -126.70 92.71
C LYS A 69 81.13 -126.18 92.56
N THR A 70 80.29 -126.33 93.58
CA THR A 70 78.91 -125.80 93.59
C THR A 70 78.90 -124.27 93.57
N VAL A 71 79.77 -123.62 94.36
CA VAL A 71 79.92 -122.14 94.37
C VAL A 71 80.24 -121.61 92.98
N ALA A 72 81.18 -122.23 92.26
CA ALA A 72 81.56 -121.80 90.90
C ALA A 72 80.38 -121.82 89.92
N GLN A 73 79.52 -122.85 89.98
CA GLN A 73 78.34 -122.96 89.11
C GLN A 73 77.28 -121.89 89.41
N VAL A 74 77.13 -121.48 90.68
CA VAL A 74 76.23 -120.38 91.05
C VAL A 74 76.78 -119.03 90.56
N LEU A 75 78.09 -118.79 90.70
CA LEU A 75 78.75 -117.58 90.22
C LEU A 75 78.53 -117.37 88.71
N ASP A 76 78.77 -118.39 87.88
CA ASP A 76 78.56 -118.31 86.43
C ASP A 76 77.11 -117.96 86.07
N ARG A 77 76.14 -118.63 86.70
CA ARG A 77 74.71 -118.38 86.44
C ARG A 77 74.28 -116.98 86.87
N ALA A 78 74.78 -116.50 88.00
CA ALA A 78 74.51 -115.15 88.48
C ALA A 78 75.12 -114.08 87.54
N GLN A 79 76.36 -114.27 87.09
CA GLN A 79 76.99 -113.41 86.10
C GLN A 79 76.22 -113.40 84.77
N GLN A 80 75.66 -114.53 84.35
CA GLN A 80 74.83 -114.61 83.14
C GLN A 80 73.56 -113.76 83.25
N LEU A 81 72.87 -113.78 84.39
CA LEU A 81 71.67 -112.95 84.62
C LEU A 81 72.01 -111.45 84.63
N LEU A 82 73.17 -111.06 85.17
CA LEU A 82 73.67 -109.68 85.12
C LEU A 82 74.01 -109.23 83.69
N HIS A 83 74.68 -110.07 82.90
CA HIS A 83 74.99 -109.77 81.49
C HIS A 83 73.73 -109.64 80.62
N GLN A 84 72.66 -110.38 80.94
CA GLN A 84 71.34 -110.23 80.30
C GLN A 84 70.61 -108.94 80.73
N GLY A 85 71.12 -108.22 81.73
CA GLY A 85 70.50 -107.03 82.29
C GLY A 85 69.29 -107.32 83.19
N SER A 86 69.07 -108.59 83.55
CA SER A 86 68.00 -109.04 84.45
C SER A 86 68.39 -108.82 85.92
N THR A 87 68.82 -107.59 86.26
CA THR A 87 69.50 -107.29 87.53
C THR A 87 68.67 -107.64 88.76
N GLU A 88 67.35 -107.41 88.73
CA GLU A 88 66.40 -107.84 89.78
C GLU A 88 66.44 -109.37 89.99
N GLN A 89 66.38 -110.15 88.90
CA GLN A 89 66.43 -111.62 88.97
C GLN A 89 67.81 -112.12 89.41
N ALA A 90 68.88 -111.42 89.03
CA ALA A 90 70.24 -111.72 89.46
C ALA A 90 70.43 -111.49 90.96
N VAL A 91 69.89 -110.38 91.50
CA VAL A 91 69.87 -110.11 92.95
C VAL A 91 69.11 -111.21 93.68
N GLN A 92 67.85 -111.49 93.31
CA GLN A 92 67.04 -112.51 93.98
C GLN A 92 67.69 -113.91 93.96
N PHE A 93 68.28 -114.31 92.83
CA PHE A 93 69.01 -115.57 92.71
C PHE A 93 70.27 -115.63 93.59
N LEU A 94 70.98 -114.51 93.72
CA LEU A 94 72.16 -114.40 94.58
C LEU A 94 71.81 -114.34 96.06
N GLU A 95 70.73 -113.66 96.46
CA GLU A 95 70.30 -113.56 97.87
C GLU A 95 70.01 -114.94 98.46
N ASP A 96 69.24 -115.75 97.74
CA ASP A 96 68.93 -117.15 98.09
C ASP A 96 70.20 -118.02 98.18
N LYS A 97 71.05 -118.00 97.14
CA LYS A 97 72.22 -118.90 97.06
C LYS A 97 73.40 -118.47 97.93
N THR A 98 73.52 -117.19 98.28
CA THR A 98 74.54 -116.71 99.22
C THR A 98 74.24 -117.19 100.64
N LEU A 99 72.96 -117.24 101.04
CA LEU A 99 72.54 -117.80 102.33
C LEU A 99 72.81 -119.32 102.42
N GLU A 100 72.51 -120.06 101.35
CA GLU A 100 72.72 -121.52 101.30
C GLU A 100 74.20 -121.92 101.36
N LEU A 101 75.07 -121.22 100.62
CA LEU A 101 76.47 -121.62 100.44
C LEU A 101 77.46 -120.84 101.32
N SER A 102 77.13 -119.64 101.81
CA SER A 102 77.99 -118.84 102.70
C SER A 102 79.40 -118.52 102.16
N ASP A 103 79.60 -118.51 100.84
CA ASP A 103 80.87 -118.16 100.19
C ASP A 103 81.00 -116.64 99.94
N ALA A 104 82.14 -116.05 100.31
CA ALA A 104 82.38 -114.61 100.18
C ALA A 104 82.26 -114.08 98.74
N ARG A 105 82.60 -114.87 97.72
CA ARG A 105 82.55 -114.47 96.31
C ARG A 105 81.12 -114.27 95.82
N LEU A 106 80.17 -115.03 96.38
CA LEU A 106 78.73 -114.87 96.10
C LEU A 106 78.22 -113.57 96.72
N PHE A 107 78.64 -113.26 97.95
CA PHE A 107 78.33 -112.00 98.62
C PHE A 107 78.88 -110.78 97.85
N ASP A 108 80.15 -110.83 97.40
CA ASP A 108 80.75 -109.78 96.57
C ASP A 108 80.01 -109.58 95.24
N LEU A 109 79.45 -110.65 94.65
CA LEU A 109 78.66 -110.55 93.42
C LEU A 109 77.25 -110.01 93.69
N LEU A 110 76.64 -110.38 94.83
CA LEU A 110 75.35 -109.90 95.30
C LEU A 110 75.36 -108.39 95.54
N GLU A 111 76.36 -107.86 96.24
CA GLU A 111 76.43 -106.42 96.49
C GLU A 111 76.63 -105.60 95.20
N ARG A 112 77.40 -106.11 94.24
CA ARG A 112 77.50 -105.51 92.89
C ARG A 112 76.15 -105.54 92.15
N ALA A 113 75.40 -106.64 92.24
CA ALA A 113 74.07 -106.76 91.66
C ALA A 113 73.07 -105.79 92.30
N ARG A 114 73.07 -105.69 93.64
CA ARG A 114 72.22 -104.77 94.42
C ARG A 114 72.52 -103.31 94.08
N HIS A 115 73.79 -102.92 94.02
CA HIS A 115 74.21 -101.58 93.65
C HIS A 115 73.79 -101.22 92.20
N GLN A 116 73.94 -102.15 91.24
CA GLN A 116 73.48 -101.93 89.86
C GLN A 116 71.95 -101.79 89.76
N ARG A 117 71.20 -102.54 90.59
CA ARG A 117 69.73 -102.45 90.71
C ARG A 117 69.30 -101.09 91.27
N GLU A 118 69.94 -100.64 92.34
CA GLU A 118 69.67 -99.35 92.99
C GLU A 118 70.03 -98.16 92.07
N GLN A 119 71.16 -98.21 91.36
CA GLN A 119 71.52 -97.19 90.36
C GLN A 119 70.46 -97.06 89.25
N PHE A 120 69.87 -98.17 88.79
CA PHE A 120 68.79 -98.14 87.79
C PHE A 120 67.51 -97.52 88.37
N GLN A 121 67.09 -97.94 89.56
CA GLN A 121 65.89 -97.41 90.22
C GLN A 121 66.01 -95.91 90.55
N SER A 122 67.15 -95.48 91.10
CA SER A 122 67.45 -94.07 91.41
C SER A 122 67.49 -93.21 90.16
N GLY A 123 68.15 -93.68 89.08
CA GLY A 123 68.19 -92.98 87.80
C GLY A 123 66.81 -92.82 87.16
N LEU A 124 65.96 -93.85 87.23
CA LEU A 124 64.58 -93.81 86.75
C LEU A 124 63.75 -92.79 87.53
N GLN A 125 63.78 -92.84 88.88
CA GLN A 125 63.04 -91.91 89.73
C GLN A 125 63.49 -90.46 89.50
N GLY A 126 64.82 -90.22 89.45
CA GLY A 126 65.38 -88.91 89.14
C GLY A 126 64.96 -88.39 87.75
N ALA A 127 64.84 -89.27 86.75
CA ALA A 127 64.32 -88.91 85.43
C ALA A 127 62.82 -88.57 85.45
N VAL A 128 61.99 -89.33 86.17
CA VAL A 128 60.55 -89.05 86.32
C VAL A 128 60.31 -87.74 87.09
N GLU A 129 61.00 -87.53 88.21
CA GLU A 129 60.89 -86.28 88.98
C GLU A 129 61.38 -85.06 88.21
N LYS A 130 62.53 -85.17 87.53
CA LYS A 130 63.07 -84.08 86.72
C LYS A 130 62.16 -83.80 85.52
N GLY A 131 61.59 -84.82 84.88
CA GLY A 131 60.61 -84.66 83.82
C GLY A 131 59.35 -83.92 84.29
N ARG A 132 58.80 -84.30 85.45
CA ARG A 132 57.68 -83.57 86.09
C ARG A 132 58.03 -82.13 86.43
N ARG A 133 59.24 -81.87 86.93
CA ARG A 133 59.72 -80.52 87.25
C ARG A 133 59.91 -79.66 86.00
N VAL A 134 60.48 -80.20 84.92
CA VAL A 134 60.61 -79.51 83.63
C VAL A 134 59.22 -79.20 83.06
N LEU A 135 58.26 -80.14 83.10
CA LEU A 135 56.88 -79.90 82.69
C LEU A 135 56.24 -78.71 83.44
N GLN A 136 56.44 -78.65 84.76
CA GLN A 136 55.90 -77.57 85.62
C GLN A 136 56.60 -76.22 85.47
N THR A 137 57.89 -76.18 85.09
CA THR A 137 58.72 -74.96 85.14
C THR A 137 59.18 -74.44 83.78
N GLN A 138 59.16 -75.28 82.75
CA GLN A 138 59.60 -74.98 81.38
C GLN A 138 58.56 -75.40 80.33
N GLY A 139 57.43 -75.97 80.74
CA GLY A 139 56.33 -76.38 79.88
C GLY A 139 56.53 -77.74 79.21
N ALA A 140 55.49 -78.21 78.52
CA ALA A 140 55.47 -79.57 77.98
C ALA A 140 56.47 -79.79 76.84
N SER A 141 56.76 -78.76 76.04
CA SER A 141 57.70 -78.86 74.91
C SER A 141 59.13 -79.20 75.34
N GLU A 142 59.64 -78.58 76.41
CA GLU A 142 60.97 -78.92 76.94
C GLU A 142 60.95 -80.23 77.75
N ALA A 143 59.82 -80.55 78.40
CA ALA A 143 59.64 -81.83 79.07
C ALA A 143 59.70 -83.01 78.08
N ALA A 144 59.07 -82.87 76.91
CA ALA A 144 59.08 -83.89 75.85
C ALA A 144 60.52 -84.14 75.36
N ARG A 145 61.30 -83.09 75.13
CA ARG A 145 62.71 -83.20 74.75
C ARG A 145 63.54 -83.85 75.86
N PHE A 146 63.34 -83.45 77.11
CA PHE A 146 64.04 -84.04 78.25
C PHE A 146 63.75 -85.54 78.40
N LEU A 147 62.49 -85.96 78.28
CA LEU A 147 62.09 -87.38 78.36
C LEU A 147 62.58 -88.18 77.15
N ALA A 148 62.56 -87.59 75.95
CA ALA A 148 63.10 -88.20 74.74
C ALA A 148 64.60 -88.52 74.84
N MET A 149 65.37 -87.73 75.59
CA MET A 149 66.81 -87.95 75.84
C MET A 149 67.14 -89.03 76.89
N GLN A 150 66.14 -89.59 77.58
CA GLN A 150 66.39 -90.60 78.62
C GLN A 150 66.65 -92.00 78.05
N PRO A 151 67.36 -92.89 78.79
CA PRO A 151 67.60 -94.27 78.40
C PRO A 151 66.33 -95.01 77.94
N ALA A 152 66.37 -95.64 76.77
CA ALA A 152 65.19 -96.26 76.15
C ALA A 152 64.46 -97.26 77.06
N LYS A 153 65.20 -98.02 77.88
CA LYS A 153 64.66 -98.97 78.88
C LYS A 153 63.68 -98.32 79.88
N TYR A 154 63.77 -97.01 80.14
CA TYR A 154 62.81 -96.34 81.03
C TYR A 154 61.39 -96.30 80.42
N ARG A 155 61.25 -96.21 79.09
CA ARG A 155 59.93 -96.18 78.41
C ARG A 155 59.17 -97.52 78.47
N GLU A 156 59.86 -98.60 78.83
CA GLU A 156 59.26 -99.89 79.12
C GLU A 156 58.53 -99.89 80.48
N ILE A 157 58.94 -99.02 81.42
CA ILE A 157 58.37 -98.90 82.76
C ILE A 157 57.08 -98.04 82.72
N PRO A 158 55.97 -98.48 83.35
CA PRO A 158 54.68 -97.76 83.30
C PRO A 158 54.72 -96.31 83.78
N GLU A 159 55.47 -96.03 84.85
CA GLU A 159 55.51 -94.70 85.49
C GLU A 159 56.13 -93.62 84.59
N PHE A 160 57.17 -93.99 83.84
CA PHE A 160 57.82 -93.11 82.88
C PHE A 160 56.95 -92.96 81.63
N ARG A 161 56.35 -94.05 81.13
CA ARG A 161 55.45 -94.00 79.96
C ARG A 161 54.24 -93.12 80.21
N ALA A 162 53.63 -93.21 81.39
CA ALA A 162 52.49 -92.37 81.76
C ALA A 162 52.87 -90.88 81.80
N LEU A 163 54.09 -90.54 82.22
CA LEU A 163 54.59 -89.16 82.18
C LEU A 163 54.84 -88.70 80.73
N ASP A 164 55.47 -89.53 79.90
CA ASP A 164 55.73 -89.26 78.47
C ASP A 164 54.40 -89.03 77.71
N GLU A 165 53.36 -89.82 78.00
CA GLU A 165 52.02 -89.69 77.44
C GLU A 165 51.28 -88.42 77.92
N ILE A 166 51.37 -88.07 79.21
CA ILE A 166 50.82 -86.81 79.73
C ILE A 166 51.48 -85.61 79.03
N VAL A 167 52.80 -85.63 78.92
CA VAL A 167 53.60 -84.57 78.29
C VAL A 167 53.27 -84.43 76.81
N ALA A 168 53.22 -85.55 76.06
CA ALA A 168 52.87 -85.54 74.63
C ALA A 168 51.45 -85.00 74.39
N ASN A 169 50.48 -85.42 75.21
CA ASN A 169 49.11 -84.88 75.14
C ASN A 169 49.05 -83.38 75.45
N GLN A 170 49.88 -82.88 76.36
CA GLN A 170 49.93 -81.45 76.66
C GLN A 170 50.53 -80.63 75.50
N VAL A 171 51.67 -81.05 74.93
CA VAL A 171 52.25 -80.41 73.72
C VAL A 171 51.22 -80.34 72.59
N ALA A 172 50.46 -81.41 72.37
CA ALA A 172 49.48 -81.48 71.28
C ALA A 172 48.31 -80.49 71.42
N TRP A 173 47.83 -80.19 72.64
CA TRP A 173 46.78 -79.17 72.82
C TRP A 173 47.35 -77.75 72.90
N GLU A 174 48.54 -77.55 73.47
CA GLU A 174 49.22 -76.25 73.50
C GLU A 174 49.51 -75.74 72.07
N ALA A 175 49.95 -76.61 71.17
CA ALA A 175 50.16 -76.29 69.75
C ALA A 175 48.84 -75.92 69.04
N LEU A 176 47.75 -76.65 69.32
CA LEU A 176 46.44 -76.35 68.75
C LEU A 176 45.92 -74.97 69.18
N ASP A 177 46.10 -74.57 70.43
CA ASP A 177 45.67 -73.24 70.90
C ASP A 177 46.41 -72.11 70.16
N GLN A 178 47.70 -72.27 69.90
CA GLN A 178 48.48 -71.30 69.11
C GLN A 178 47.98 -71.19 67.67
N GLU A 179 47.75 -72.33 67.00
CA GLU A 179 47.25 -72.33 65.62
C GLU A 179 45.78 -71.87 65.49
N LEU A 180 44.94 -72.09 66.51
CA LEU A 180 43.57 -71.57 66.57
C LEU A 180 43.55 -70.04 66.70
N MET A 181 44.42 -69.49 67.55
CA MET A 181 44.58 -68.04 67.73
C MET A 181 45.12 -67.33 66.48
N ALA A 182 45.84 -68.03 65.61
CA ALA A 182 46.35 -67.51 64.34
C ALA A 182 45.31 -67.46 63.20
N LYS A 183 44.13 -68.08 63.36
CA LYS A 183 43.08 -68.16 62.31
C LYS A 183 41.86 -67.34 62.70
N THR A 184 41.45 -66.42 61.82
CA THR A 184 40.27 -65.53 62.01
C THR A 184 38.97 -66.08 61.42
N ASP A 185 39.03 -67.12 60.59
CA ASP A 185 37.87 -67.81 60.02
C ASP A 185 37.39 -68.94 60.96
N PRO A 186 36.17 -68.86 61.53
CA PRO A 186 35.61 -69.90 62.39
C PRO A 186 35.57 -71.29 61.74
N ASP A 187 35.36 -71.36 60.42
CA ASP A 187 35.32 -72.63 59.69
C ASP A 187 36.71 -73.27 59.59
N SER A 188 37.75 -72.45 59.37
CA SER A 188 39.15 -72.90 59.41
C SER A 188 39.65 -73.19 60.83
N GLN A 189 39.07 -72.56 61.86
CA GLN A 189 39.28 -72.94 63.27
C GLN A 189 38.68 -74.34 63.56
N VAL A 190 37.43 -74.62 63.13
CA VAL A 190 36.83 -75.96 63.30
C VAL A 190 37.64 -77.04 62.58
N ARG A 191 37.95 -76.85 61.29
CA ARG A 191 38.75 -77.80 60.49
C ARG A 191 40.11 -78.11 61.12
N LEU A 192 40.72 -77.12 61.76
CA LEU A 192 42.00 -77.26 62.44
C LEU A 192 41.92 -78.13 63.71
N ALA A 193 40.94 -77.86 64.57
CA ALA A 193 40.72 -78.68 65.77
C ALA A 193 40.33 -80.12 65.41
N GLU A 194 39.63 -80.33 64.28
CA GLU A 194 39.37 -81.67 63.74
C GLU A 194 40.63 -82.37 63.22
N THR A 195 41.59 -81.68 62.61
CA THR A 195 42.88 -82.27 62.24
C THR A 195 43.71 -82.65 63.46
N ALA A 196 43.76 -81.79 64.48
CA ALA A 196 44.50 -82.06 65.71
C ALA A 196 43.91 -83.24 66.50
N LEU A 197 42.58 -83.37 66.55
CA LEU A 197 41.91 -84.51 67.20
C LEU A 197 42.13 -85.82 66.41
N ARG A 198 42.13 -85.77 65.08
CA ARG A 198 42.47 -86.94 64.24
C ARG A 198 43.93 -87.39 64.41
N ALA A 199 44.84 -86.47 64.69
CA ALA A 199 46.23 -86.80 65.01
C ALA A 199 46.40 -87.34 66.45
N ASN A 200 45.51 -87.01 67.39
CA ASN A 200 45.61 -87.37 68.81
C ASN A 200 44.26 -87.90 69.35
N PRO A 201 43.79 -89.11 68.94
CA PRO A 201 42.39 -89.51 69.15
C PRO A 201 41.92 -89.67 70.61
N GLY A 202 42.86 -89.84 71.56
CA GLY A 202 42.57 -89.93 73.00
C GLY A 202 42.60 -88.60 73.76
N ASN A 203 42.93 -87.49 73.11
CA ASN A 203 43.19 -86.21 73.79
C ASN A 203 41.88 -85.44 74.04
N GLU A 204 41.28 -85.66 75.21
CA GLU A 204 40.05 -84.97 75.67
C GLU A 204 40.20 -83.44 75.70
N GLU A 205 41.41 -82.91 75.87
CA GLU A 205 41.66 -81.46 75.97
C GLU A 205 41.59 -80.79 74.58
N ILE A 206 42.03 -81.49 73.53
CA ILE A 206 41.78 -81.13 72.12
C ILE A 206 40.28 -81.26 71.78
N LYS A 207 39.62 -82.31 72.26
CA LYS A 207 38.20 -82.57 72.02
C LYS A 207 37.30 -81.48 72.62
N LYS A 208 37.64 -80.94 73.81
CA LYS A 208 36.99 -79.74 74.38
C LYS A 208 37.14 -78.52 73.48
N ARG A 209 38.36 -78.23 72.98
CA ARG A 209 38.62 -77.09 72.07
C ARG A 209 37.77 -77.17 70.81
N LEU A 210 37.66 -78.36 70.20
CA LEU A 210 36.79 -78.57 69.05
C LEU A 210 35.32 -78.23 69.34
N LEU A 211 34.80 -78.61 70.51
CA LEU A 211 33.42 -78.27 70.91
C LEU A 211 33.24 -76.76 71.14
N THR A 212 34.18 -76.10 71.82
CA THR A 212 34.17 -74.65 72.03
C THR A 212 34.15 -73.88 70.70
N VAL A 213 35.01 -74.27 69.76
CA VAL A 213 35.13 -73.62 68.45
C VAL A 213 33.89 -73.87 67.58
N ARG A 214 33.33 -75.08 67.58
CA ARG A 214 32.06 -75.39 66.89
C ARG A 214 30.89 -74.57 67.45
N SER A 215 30.71 -74.54 68.76
CA SER A 215 29.65 -73.75 69.40
C SER A 215 29.79 -72.25 69.12
N ARG A 216 31.03 -71.73 69.08
CA ARG A 216 31.30 -70.34 68.69
C ARG A 216 30.92 -70.05 67.23
N LYS A 217 31.20 -70.96 66.30
CA LYS A 217 30.74 -70.85 64.89
C LYS A 217 29.21 -70.81 64.81
N GLU A 218 28.50 -71.68 65.52
CA GLU A 218 27.04 -71.73 65.53
C GLU A 218 26.41 -70.41 66.01
N GLN A 219 26.97 -69.81 67.06
CA GLN A 219 26.53 -68.49 67.56
C GLN A 219 26.77 -67.36 66.54
N ILE A 220 27.94 -67.34 65.88
CA ILE A 220 28.26 -66.35 64.83
C ILE A 220 27.25 -66.44 63.69
N ASN A 221 27.00 -67.64 63.18
CA ASN A 221 26.08 -67.87 62.08
C ASN A 221 24.64 -67.44 62.45
N ALA A 222 24.16 -67.77 63.64
CA ALA A 222 22.82 -67.39 64.09
C ALA A 222 22.61 -65.87 64.15
N ILE A 223 23.64 -65.10 64.55
CA ILE A 223 23.57 -63.63 64.59
C ILE A 223 23.66 -63.04 63.17
N ALA A 224 24.53 -63.59 62.32
CA ALA A 224 24.68 -63.14 60.93
C ALA A 224 23.40 -63.35 60.09
N GLU A 225 22.79 -64.53 60.16
CA GLU A 225 21.51 -64.83 59.50
C GLU A 225 20.38 -63.90 59.98
N LYS A 226 20.30 -63.64 61.30
CA LYS A 226 19.31 -62.73 61.87
C LYS A 226 19.52 -61.28 61.42
N ALA A 227 20.77 -60.81 61.37
CA ALA A 227 21.09 -59.49 60.83
C ALA A 227 20.70 -59.36 59.35
N HIS A 228 20.95 -60.39 58.53
CA HIS A 228 20.58 -60.40 57.12
C HIS A 228 19.05 -60.45 56.91
N GLY A 229 18.30 -61.21 57.72
CA GLY A 229 16.83 -61.19 57.69
C GLY A 229 16.23 -59.81 58.04
N LEU A 230 16.90 -59.07 58.93
CA LEU A 230 16.53 -57.69 59.25
C LEU A 230 16.90 -56.71 58.12
N GLU A 231 18.04 -56.89 57.45
CA GLU A 231 18.38 -56.16 56.22
C GLU A 231 17.35 -56.38 55.10
N VAL A 232 17.01 -57.65 54.80
CA VAL A 232 16.08 -58.01 53.71
C VAL A 232 14.66 -57.50 53.97
N SER A 233 14.25 -57.38 55.23
CA SER A 233 12.99 -56.72 55.62
C SER A 233 13.11 -55.19 55.74
N GLY A 234 14.30 -54.62 55.51
CA GLY A 234 14.59 -53.19 55.53
C GLY A 234 14.77 -52.58 56.92
N HIS A 235 14.79 -53.38 57.99
CA HIS A 235 14.98 -52.93 59.38
C HIS A 235 16.48 -52.71 59.66
N TYR A 236 17.11 -51.82 58.89
CA TYR A 236 18.56 -51.63 58.90
C TYR A 236 19.11 -51.24 60.29
N THR A 237 18.37 -50.43 61.06
CA THR A 237 18.73 -50.08 62.45
C THR A 237 18.70 -51.26 63.41
N GLU A 238 17.98 -52.34 63.10
CA GLU A 238 17.93 -53.56 63.90
C GLU A 238 18.99 -54.55 63.43
N ALA A 239 19.20 -54.69 62.11
CA ALA A 239 20.34 -55.42 61.55
C ALA A 239 21.69 -54.91 62.11
N VAL A 240 21.86 -53.58 62.22
CA VAL A 240 23.03 -52.96 62.85
C VAL A 240 23.19 -53.37 64.32
N LYS A 241 22.11 -53.48 65.12
CA LYS A 241 22.19 -53.93 66.52
C LYS A 241 22.68 -55.38 66.63
N GLU A 242 22.19 -56.26 65.76
CA GLU A 242 22.65 -57.66 65.73
C GLU A 242 24.14 -57.75 65.34
N LEU A 243 24.59 -56.97 64.33
CA LEU A 243 26.01 -56.89 64.00
C LEU A 243 26.86 -56.25 65.11
N GLN A 244 26.30 -55.33 65.91
CA GLN A 244 26.97 -54.80 67.10
C GLN A 244 27.08 -55.85 68.22
N ILE A 245 26.14 -56.78 68.34
CA ILE A 245 26.28 -57.95 69.24
C ILE A 245 27.38 -58.88 68.71
N LEU A 246 27.42 -59.17 67.40
CA LEU A 246 28.50 -59.93 66.78
C LEU A 246 29.87 -59.26 66.99
N ARG A 247 29.94 -57.93 66.93
CA ARG A 247 31.16 -57.13 67.20
C ARG A 247 31.70 -57.33 68.62
N GLN A 248 30.82 -57.56 69.61
CA GLN A 248 31.24 -57.83 70.99
C GLN A 248 31.72 -59.28 71.17
N LEU A 249 31.11 -60.25 70.48
CA LEU A 249 31.40 -61.69 70.64
C LEU A 249 32.54 -62.20 69.74
N TYR A 250 32.73 -61.60 68.56
CA TYR A 250 33.78 -61.91 67.60
C TYR A 250 34.30 -60.65 66.88
N PRO A 251 35.08 -59.78 67.56
CA PRO A 251 35.60 -58.53 66.97
C PRO A 251 36.46 -58.70 65.71
N GLN A 252 36.95 -59.92 65.45
CA GLN A 252 37.80 -60.25 64.30
C GLN A 252 37.01 -60.78 63.09
N TYR A 253 35.67 -60.68 63.10
CA TYR A 253 34.83 -61.22 62.03
C TYR A 253 35.08 -60.45 60.71
N PRO A 254 35.34 -61.14 59.58
CA PRO A 254 35.64 -60.50 58.31
C PRO A 254 34.59 -59.44 57.90
N ALA A 255 35.07 -58.28 57.45
CA ALA A 255 34.28 -57.15 56.94
C ALA A 255 33.20 -56.54 57.87
N LEU A 256 33.11 -56.94 59.15
CA LEU A 256 32.01 -56.52 60.04
C LEU A 256 31.81 -55.00 60.15
N GLU A 257 32.89 -54.23 60.31
CA GLU A 257 32.85 -52.76 60.36
C GLU A 257 32.40 -52.11 59.04
N VAL A 258 32.63 -52.78 57.90
CA VAL A 258 32.18 -52.31 56.58
C VAL A 258 30.68 -52.50 56.45
N GLU A 259 30.17 -53.63 56.96
CA GLU A 259 28.76 -53.99 56.85
C GLU A 259 27.86 -53.17 57.79
N ILE A 260 28.29 -52.95 59.04
CA ILE A 260 27.64 -51.99 59.94
C ILE A 260 27.51 -50.62 59.26
N ARG A 261 28.63 -50.09 58.72
CA ARG A 261 28.65 -48.82 57.99
C ARG A 261 27.89 -48.85 56.66
N ARG A 262 27.56 -50.01 56.10
CA ARG A 262 26.72 -50.13 54.89
C ARG A 262 25.26 -49.95 55.28
N LEU A 263 24.80 -50.68 56.29
CA LEU A 263 23.43 -50.64 56.80
C LEU A 263 23.08 -49.27 57.40
N GLU A 264 24.00 -48.63 58.13
CA GLU A 264 23.83 -47.26 58.64
C GLU A 264 23.53 -46.25 57.51
N ARG A 265 24.31 -46.29 56.42
CA ARG A 265 24.08 -45.43 55.23
C ARG A 265 22.79 -45.77 54.46
N LEU A 266 22.34 -47.03 54.48
CA LEU A 266 21.06 -47.42 53.87
C LEU A 266 19.87 -46.86 54.65
N GLU A 267 19.96 -46.80 55.98
CA GLU A 267 18.95 -46.11 56.80
C GLU A 267 18.96 -44.60 56.56
N GLU A 268 20.14 -43.95 56.51
CA GLU A 268 20.25 -42.52 56.18
C GLU A 268 19.59 -42.19 54.83
N GLN A 269 19.84 -43.01 53.80
CA GLN A 269 19.18 -42.86 52.49
C GLN A 269 17.67 -43.07 52.58
N ARG A 270 17.19 -44.09 53.31
CA ARG A 270 15.76 -44.35 53.52
C ARG A 270 15.07 -43.19 54.25
N ALA A 271 15.69 -42.63 55.27
CA ALA A 271 15.19 -41.49 56.04
C ALA A 271 15.14 -40.21 55.18
N MET A 272 16.18 -39.94 54.39
CA MET A 272 16.24 -38.80 53.47
C MET A 272 15.19 -38.90 52.35
N GLU A 273 14.95 -40.09 51.79
CA GLU A 273 13.83 -40.30 50.87
C GLU A 273 12.48 -40.08 51.54
N GLY A 274 12.30 -40.53 52.79
CA GLY A 274 11.09 -40.30 53.57
C GLY A 274 10.80 -38.82 53.76
N ALA A 275 11.80 -38.05 54.20
CA ALA A 275 11.72 -36.60 54.37
C ALA A 275 11.43 -35.89 53.04
N ARG A 276 12.12 -36.26 51.95
CA ARG A 276 11.87 -35.73 50.60
C ARG A 276 10.44 -35.98 50.14
N LYS A 277 9.92 -37.20 50.31
CA LYS A 277 8.54 -37.56 49.95
C LYS A 277 7.49 -36.82 50.79
N GLN A 278 7.83 -36.37 52.00
CA GLN A 278 6.97 -35.46 52.78
C GLN A 278 7.04 -34.02 52.27
N LEU A 279 8.23 -33.50 51.92
CA LEU A 279 8.40 -32.15 51.36
C LEU A 279 7.67 -32.01 50.02
N GLU A 280 7.81 -32.99 49.12
CA GLU A 280 7.11 -33.00 47.82
C GLU A 280 5.58 -33.02 48.00
N ARG A 281 5.06 -33.73 49.01
CA ARG A 281 3.62 -33.70 49.38
C ARG A 281 3.19 -32.34 49.93
N PHE A 282 3.99 -31.71 50.78
CA PHE A 282 3.72 -30.38 51.32
C PHE A 282 3.69 -29.33 50.20
N GLN A 283 4.67 -29.33 49.31
CA GLN A 283 4.74 -28.43 48.16
C GLN A 283 3.56 -28.65 47.19
N SER A 284 3.19 -29.90 46.90
CA SER A 284 2.03 -30.22 46.06
C SER A 284 0.72 -29.73 46.67
N ALA A 285 0.53 -29.92 47.98
CA ALA A 285 -0.65 -29.45 48.71
C ALA A 285 -0.72 -27.90 48.77
N LEU A 286 0.42 -27.23 48.96
CA LEU A 286 0.55 -25.78 48.90
C LEU A 286 0.19 -25.24 47.51
N GLN A 287 0.77 -25.80 46.44
CA GLN A 287 0.48 -25.39 45.07
C GLN A 287 -1.00 -25.55 44.72
N SER A 288 -1.61 -26.69 45.06
CA SER A 288 -3.04 -26.93 44.84
C SER A 288 -3.93 -25.91 45.56
N ALA A 289 -3.58 -25.55 46.80
CA ALA A 289 -4.30 -24.54 47.58
C ALA A 289 -4.11 -23.13 47.01
N ILE A 290 -2.89 -22.76 46.57
CA ILE A 290 -2.60 -21.49 45.89
C ILE A 290 -3.40 -21.37 44.58
N GLU A 291 -3.49 -22.44 43.78
CA GLU A 291 -4.27 -22.43 42.53
C GLU A 291 -5.78 -22.33 42.76
N GLU A 292 -6.34 -22.99 43.78
CA GLU A 292 -7.75 -22.78 44.13
C GLU A 292 -8.00 -21.35 44.64
N GLY A 293 -7.07 -20.77 45.40
CA GLY A 293 -7.12 -19.36 45.79
C GLY A 293 -7.15 -18.42 44.58
N LYS A 294 -6.31 -18.67 43.57
CA LYS A 294 -6.33 -17.93 42.29
C LYS A 294 -7.66 -18.07 41.55
N ARG A 295 -8.25 -19.28 41.52
CA ARG A 295 -9.60 -19.50 40.94
C ARG A 295 -10.68 -18.73 41.67
N ILE A 296 -10.62 -18.68 43.00
CA ILE A 296 -11.56 -17.91 43.84
C ILE A 296 -11.40 -16.41 43.54
N LEU A 297 -10.18 -15.88 43.49
CA LEU A 297 -9.90 -14.49 43.13
C LEU A 297 -10.41 -14.11 41.72
N GLN A 298 -10.35 -15.05 40.77
CA GLN A 298 -10.88 -14.85 39.41
C GLN A 298 -12.40 -14.89 39.35
N LYS A 299 -13.05 -15.89 39.98
CA LYS A 299 -14.49 -16.15 39.85
C LYS A 299 -15.37 -15.37 40.83
N HIS A 300 -14.90 -15.16 42.05
CA HIS A 300 -15.70 -14.65 43.16
C HIS A 300 -15.17 -13.30 43.72
N GLY A 301 -14.13 -12.74 43.09
CA GLY A 301 -13.55 -11.44 43.44
C GLY A 301 -12.72 -11.48 44.73
N VAL A 302 -12.26 -10.31 45.15
CA VAL A 302 -11.24 -10.22 46.20
C VAL A 302 -11.76 -10.62 47.59
N THR A 303 -13.03 -10.37 47.90
CA THR A 303 -13.61 -10.62 49.24
C THR A 303 -13.55 -12.11 49.62
N GLU A 304 -13.87 -12.99 48.68
CA GLU A 304 -13.82 -14.44 48.89
C GLU A 304 -12.38 -14.96 48.93
N ALA A 305 -11.49 -14.39 48.09
CA ALA A 305 -10.09 -14.76 48.06
C ALA A 305 -9.33 -14.34 49.34
N SER A 306 -9.63 -13.17 49.90
CA SER A 306 -9.11 -12.75 51.20
C SER A 306 -9.58 -13.69 52.32
N ARG A 307 -10.86 -14.09 52.33
CA ARG A 307 -11.33 -15.06 53.33
C ARG A 307 -10.66 -16.41 53.18
N TYR A 308 -10.43 -16.87 51.95
CA TYR A 308 -9.74 -18.13 51.67
C TYR A 308 -8.25 -18.10 52.08
N LEU A 309 -7.58 -16.95 51.97
CA LEU A 309 -6.27 -16.70 52.58
C LEU A 309 -6.32 -16.78 54.11
N ASP A 310 -7.28 -16.07 54.71
CA ASP A 310 -7.46 -15.95 56.17
C ASP A 310 -8.07 -17.20 56.85
N THR A 311 -8.51 -18.21 56.09
CA THR A 311 -8.90 -19.53 56.62
C THR A 311 -7.98 -20.64 56.12
N GLU A 312 -8.12 -21.07 54.87
CA GLU A 312 -7.56 -22.32 54.36
C GLU A 312 -6.04 -22.30 54.17
N LEU A 313 -5.49 -21.14 53.82
CA LEU A 313 -4.07 -20.97 53.50
C LEU A 313 -3.23 -20.47 54.69
N THR A 314 -3.85 -20.10 55.82
CA THR A 314 -3.16 -19.63 57.03
C THR A 314 -2.04 -20.56 57.51
N LYS A 315 -2.24 -21.88 57.39
CA LYS A 315 -1.24 -22.93 57.70
C LYS A 315 0.03 -22.87 56.85
N TYR A 316 0.03 -22.07 55.78
CA TYR A 316 1.16 -21.83 54.88
C TYR A 316 1.71 -20.39 54.97
N ARG A 317 1.26 -19.57 55.93
CA ARG A 317 1.52 -18.11 55.98
C ARG A 317 2.98 -17.69 55.83
N GLU A 318 3.92 -18.51 56.30
CA GLU A 318 5.34 -18.19 56.22
C GLU A 318 6.00 -18.49 54.85
N THR A 319 5.33 -19.26 53.98
CA THR A 319 5.85 -19.63 52.66
C THR A 319 5.92 -18.43 51.70
N PRO A 320 6.92 -18.36 50.80
CA PRO A 320 7.00 -17.29 49.81
C PRO A 320 5.82 -17.34 48.83
N GLU A 321 5.28 -18.52 48.52
CA GLU A 321 4.10 -18.71 47.67
C GLU A 321 2.85 -18.08 48.29
N TYR A 322 2.61 -18.29 49.60
CA TYR A 322 1.55 -17.60 50.32
C TYR A 322 1.73 -16.08 50.26
N LYS A 323 2.94 -15.60 50.58
CA LYS A 323 3.23 -14.17 50.67
C LYS A 323 3.02 -13.46 49.32
N ALA A 324 3.45 -14.10 48.23
CA ALA A 324 3.20 -13.62 46.87
C ALA A 324 1.70 -13.63 46.48
N PHE A 325 0.96 -14.69 46.81
CA PHE A 325 -0.48 -14.74 46.50
C PHE A 325 -1.28 -13.72 47.35
N ALA A 326 -0.93 -13.55 48.62
CA ALA A 326 -1.51 -12.53 49.49
C ALA A 326 -1.24 -11.11 48.97
N GLU A 327 -0.05 -10.82 48.42
CA GLU A 327 0.26 -9.55 47.77
C GLU A 327 -0.62 -9.32 46.52
N VAL A 328 -0.86 -10.35 45.70
CA VAL A 328 -1.76 -10.27 44.54
C VAL A 328 -3.21 -9.98 44.95
N VAL A 329 -3.71 -10.63 46.01
CA VAL A 329 -5.04 -10.36 46.57
C VAL A 329 -5.11 -8.94 47.15
N ALA A 330 -4.09 -8.49 47.89
CA ALA A 330 -4.04 -7.12 48.45
C ALA A 330 -3.99 -6.04 47.36
N LYS A 331 -3.15 -6.21 46.33
CA LYS A 331 -3.10 -5.31 45.15
C LYS A 331 -4.45 -5.24 44.44
N ARG A 332 -5.18 -6.35 44.35
CA ARG A 332 -6.54 -6.36 43.79
C ARG A 332 -7.55 -5.68 44.72
N ALA A 333 -7.44 -5.87 46.04
CA ALA A 333 -8.32 -5.24 47.01
C ALA A 333 -8.23 -3.72 46.99
N ALA A 334 -7.03 -3.18 46.77
CA ALA A 334 -6.79 -1.74 46.70
C ALA A 334 -7.46 -1.08 45.49
N TRP A 335 -7.40 -1.66 44.28
CA TRP A 335 -8.07 -1.09 43.12
C TRP A 335 -9.58 -1.37 43.09
N GLU A 336 -10.03 -2.55 43.53
CA GLU A 336 -11.47 -2.81 43.76
C GLU A 336 -12.02 -1.98 44.93
N GLY A 337 -11.16 -1.41 45.79
CA GLY A 337 -11.47 -0.37 46.76
C GLY A 337 -11.69 0.98 46.08
N LEU A 338 -10.66 1.47 45.38
CA LEU A 338 -10.70 2.75 44.67
C LEU A 338 -11.91 2.84 43.71
N ASP A 339 -12.21 1.79 42.94
CA ASP A 339 -13.33 1.81 41.99
C ASP A 339 -14.69 2.10 42.66
N ARG A 340 -14.88 1.67 43.91
CA ARG A 340 -16.11 1.97 44.68
C ARG A 340 -16.13 3.40 45.22
N GLU A 341 -14.97 3.96 45.58
CA GLU A 341 -14.85 5.36 46.01
C GLU A 341 -15.01 6.33 44.83
N LEU A 342 -14.43 5.99 43.66
CA LEU A 342 -14.61 6.73 42.42
C LEU A 342 -16.07 6.70 41.93
N ALA A 343 -16.75 5.55 42.02
CA ALA A 343 -18.17 5.43 41.66
C ALA A 343 -19.10 6.25 42.59
N GLY A 344 -18.68 6.49 43.84
CA GLY A 344 -19.40 7.35 44.78
C GLY A 344 -19.24 8.85 44.53
N ASN A 345 -18.30 9.25 43.66
CA ASN A 345 -17.93 10.65 43.43
C ASN A 345 -18.14 11.06 41.98
N SER A 346 -18.68 12.26 41.72
CA SER A 346 -18.93 12.77 40.36
C SER A 346 -18.11 14.00 39.98
N ASP A 347 -17.33 14.56 40.89
CA ASP A 347 -16.36 15.62 40.58
C ASP A 347 -15.07 14.99 40.03
N PRO A 348 -14.66 15.26 38.77
CA PRO A 348 -13.42 14.73 38.22
C PRO A 348 -12.18 15.11 39.04
N ASP A 349 -12.15 16.29 39.67
CA ASP A 349 -11.00 16.71 40.47
C ASP A 349 -10.95 16.01 41.85
N ALA A 350 -12.09 15.71 42.47
CA ALA A 350 -12.13 14.86 43.65
C ALA A 350 -11.87 13.37 43.31
N GLN A 351 -12.32 12.89 42.15
CA GLN A 351 -11.95 11.56 41.63
C GLN A 351 -10.43 11.44 41.43
N ILE A 352 -9.79 12.42 40.79
CA ILE A 352 -8.33 12.47 40.62
C ILE A 352 -7.63 12.48 41.98
N ARG A 353 -8.07 13.32 42.93
CA ARG A 353 -7.48 13.38 44.29
C ARG A 353 -7.61 12.06 45.07
N LEU A 354 -8.73 11.33 44.93
CA LEU A 354 -8.91 9.99 45.50
C LEU A 354 -7.95 8.98 44.87
N ALA A 355 -7.81 8.98 43.54
CA ALA A 355 -6.86 8.12 42.85
C ALA A 355 -5.39 8.47 43.20
N GLU A 356 -5.05 9.74 43.41
CA GLU A 356 -3.72 10.18 43.88
C GLU A 356 -3.44 9.81 45.34
N ALA A 357 -4.46 9.71 46.20
CA ALA A 357 -4.33 9.10 47.53
C ALA A 357 -4.04 7.59 47.40
N ALA A 358 -4.88 6.87 46.65
CA ALA A 358 -4.71 5.44 46.44
C ALA A 358 -3.36 5.07 45.78
N VAL A 359 -2.83 5.87 44.85
CA VAL A 359 -1.48 5.68 44.29
C VAL A 359 -0.37 5.94 45.31
N ARG A 360 -0.53 6.86 46.27
CA ARG A 360 0.46 7.04 47.35
C ARG A 360 0.47 5.84 48.30
N ASP A 361 -0.71 5.39 48.70
CA ASP A 361 -0.87 4.26 49.64
C ASP A 361 -0.49 2.90 49.00
N ASN A 362 -0.54 2.81 47.67
CA ASN A 362 -0.26 1.60 46.89
C ASN A 362 0.69 1.88 45.72
N SER A 363 1.84 2.52 46.01
CA SER A 363 2.78 3.03 44.99
C SER A 363 3.24 2.01 43.95
N GLY A 364 3.33 0.72 44.30
CA GLY A 364 3.67 -0.39 43.41
C GLY A 364 2.47 -1.06 42.69
N ASN A 365 1.32 -0.39 42.58
CA ASN A 365 0.10 -0.93 41.97
C ASN A 365 -0.26 -0.23 40.64
N GLU A 366 0.23 -0.78 39.53
CA GLU A 366 -0.02 -0.26 38.17
C GLU A 366 -1.50 -0.12 37.83
N GLU A 367 -2.35 -0.98 38.38
CA GLU A 367 -3.78 -0.99 38.06
C GLU A 367 -4.52 0.22 38.67
N ILE A 368 -3.97 0.80 39.74
CA ILE A 368 -4.40 2.10 40.31
C ILE A 368 -3.81 3.26 39.50
N ARG A 369 -2.55 3.17 39.06
CA ARG A 369 -1.93 4.19 38.19
C ARG A 369 -2.68 4.37 36.87
N LYS A 370 -3.16 3.28 36.25
CA LYS A 370 -4.04 3.32 35.06
C LYS A 370 -5.35 4.08 35.30
N ARG A 371 -5.98 3.89 36.47
CA ARG A 371 -7.22 4.61 36.85
C ARG A 371 -6.95 6.11 36.99
N LEU A 372 -5.86 6.48 37.66
CA LEU A 372 -5.44 7.88 37.75
C LEU A 372 -5.18 8.50 36.37
N ALA A 373 -4.53 7.78 35.46
CA ALA A 373 -4.32 8.23 34.08
C ALA A 373 -5.66 8.44 33.34
N ALA A 374 -6.55 7.45 33.34
CA ALA A 374 -7.85 7.53 32.67
C ALA A 374 -8.74 8.66 33.22
N LEU A 375 -8.66 8.98 34.51
CA LEU A 375 -9.36 10.12 35.11
C LEU A 375 -8.79 11.47 34.65
N ARG A 376 -7.47 11.58 34.52
CA ARG A 376 -6.79 12.77 33.98
C ARG A 376 -7.12 12.95 32.49
N ASP A 377 -7.03 11.88 31.69
CA ASP A 377 -7.40 11.89 30.27
C ASP A 377 -8.87 12.32 30.08
N ARG A 378 -9.78 11.84 30.93
CA ARG A 378 -11.20 12.26 30.93
C ARG A 378 -11.36 13.73 31.29
N LYS A 379 -10.63 14.25 32.28
CA LYS A 379 -10.63 15.68 32.62
C LYS A 379 -10.11 16.53 31.47
N ASP A 380 -9.06 16.10 30.77
CA ASP A 380 -8.52 16.85 29.65
C ASP A 380 -9.42 16.80 28.40
N GLN A 381 -10.16 15.70 28.18
CA GLN A 381 -11.25 15.64 27.20
C GLN A 381 -12.39 16.61 27.56
N ILE A 382 -12.85 16.64 28.82
CA ILE A 382 -13.83 17.61 29.32
C ILE A 382 -13.38 19.05 29.04
N ASN A 383 -12.13 19.38 29.36
CA ASN A 383 -11.56 20.71 29.13
C ASN A 383 -11.47 21.06 27.63
N ALA A 384 -11.05 20.11 26.78
CA ALA A 384 -10.93 20.31 25.34
C ALA A 384 -12.28 20.53 24.67
N MET A 385 -13.32 19.76 25.05
CA MET A 385 -14.68 19.88 24.52
C MET A 385 -15.34 21.19 24.99
N ALA A 386 -15.20 21.54 26.27
CA ALA A 386 -15.70 22.81 26.82
C ALA A 386 -15.01 24.03 26.17
N LYS A 387 -13.72 23.92 25.82
CA LYS A 387 -13.03 24.95 25.03
C LYS A 387 -13.56 25.00 23.60
N LYS A 388 -13.63 23.87 22.90
CA LYS A 388 -14.08 23.80 21.50
C LYS A 388 -15.49 24.35 21.32
N ALA A 389 -16.41 24.09 22.26
CA ALA A 389 -17.74 24.69 22.26
C ALA A 389 -17.70 26.24 22.30
N ARG A 390 -16.83 26.83 23.13
CA ARG A 390 -16.64 28.30 23.19
C ARG A 390 -16.00 28.84 21.92
N ASP A 391 -15.00 28.16 21.37
CA ASP A 391 -14.34 28.56 20.12
C ASP A 391 -15.34 28.56 18.93
N LEU A 392 -16.27 27.58 18.89
CA LEU A 392 -17.37 27.50 17.92
C LEU A 392 -18.48 28.54 18.15
N GLU A 393 -18.74 28.91 19.40
CA GLU A 393 -19.67 30.01 19.72
C GLU A 393 -19.11 31.36 19.24
N LEU A 394 -17.83 31.61 19.47
CA LEU A 394 -17.12 32.81 19.00
C LEU A 394 -17.10 32.93 17.47
N SER A 395 -17.07 31.81 16.74
CA SER A 395 -17.20 31.78 15.27
C SER A 395 -18.65 31.86 14.77
N ARG A 396 -19.65 32.01 15.66
CA ARG A 396 -21.10 31.97 15.38
C ARG A 396 -21.60 30.64 14.79
N GLN A 397 -20.88 29.54 15.04
CA GLN A 397 -21.29 28.17 14.72
C GLN A 397 -22.11 27.57 15.87
N TYR A 398 -23.17 28.27 16.27
CA TYR A 398 -23.94 27.96 17.49
C TYR A 398 -24.53 26.54 17.51
N ARG A 399 -24.96 26.02 16.35
CA ARG A 399 -25.37 24.61 16.21
C ARG A 399 -24.24 23.63 16.54
N GLU A 400 -23.03 23.89 16.06
CA GLU A 400 -21.86 23.02 16.27
C GLU A 400 -21.39 23.09 17.73
N ALA A 401 -21.36 24.30 18.30
CA ALA A 401 -21.11 24.52 19.73
C ALA A 401 -22.11 23.75 20.61
N ALA A 402 -23.41 23.77 20.27
CA ALA A 402 -24.44 23.02 20.98
C ALA A 402 -24.22 21.50 20.89
N THR A 403 -23.77 20.97 19.74
CA THR A 403 -23.43 19.54 19.63
C THR A 403 -22.19 19.14 20.43
N GLU A 404 -21.16 20.01 20.53
CA GLU A 404 -20.01 19.74 21.42
C GLU A 404 -20.42 19.72 22.90
N LEU A 405 -21.34 20.59 23.32
CA LEU A 405 -21.92 20.52 24.66
C LEU A 405 -22.82 19.30 24.87
N GLN A 406 -23.53 18.81 23.85
CA GLN A 406 -24.28 17.55 23.94
C GLN A 406 -23.35 16.35 24.17
N HIS A 407 -22.26 16.23 23.42
CA HIS A 407 -21.22 15.21 23.68
C HIS A 407 -20.59 15.37 25.07
N LEU A 408 -20.34 16.61 25.52
CA LEU A 408 -19.80 16.87 26.85
C LEU A 408 -20.78 16.48 27.96
N ARG A 409 -22.10 16.61 27.74
CA ARG A 409 -23.15 16.15 28.66
C ARG A 409 -23.22 14.63 28.74
N GLU A 410 -23.00 13.91 27.64
CA GLU A 410 -22.88 12.45 27.64
C GLU A 410 -21.63 11.99 28.43
N LEU A 411 -20.49 12.68 28.23
CA LEU A 411 -19.22 12.35 28.87
C LEU A 411 -19.13 12.81 30.34
N GLN A 412 -19.89 13.84 30.74
CA GLN A 412 -19.99 14.34 32.11
C GLN A 412 -21.41 14.93 32.39
N PRO A 413 -22.40 14.10 32.76
CA PRO A 413 -23.80 14.53 32.98
C PRO A 413 -24.04 15.51 34.14
N ARG A 414 -23.01 15.80 34.95
CA ARG A 414 -23.03 16.79 36.04
C ARG A 414 -22.11 17.99 35.77
N TYR A 415 -21.78 18.26 34.50
CA TYR A 415 -21.08 19.48 34.13
C TYR A 415 -21.98 20.70 34.40
N PRO A 416 -21.52 21.77 35.08
CA PRO A 416 -22.37 22.91 35.43
C PRO A 416 -23.02 23.57 34.21
N GLU A 417 -24.29 23.96 34.35
CA GLU A 417 -25.04 24.83 33.42
C GLU A 417 -25.15 24.31 31.97
N ILE A 418 -24.81 23.04 31.72
CA ILE A 418 -24.63 22.50 30.37
C ILE A 418 -25.93 22.48 29.54
N ASP A 419 -27.06 22.11 30.15
CA ASP A 419 -28.36 22.09 29.46
C ASP A 419 -28.89 23.51 29.16
N SER A 420 -28.70 24.46 30.09
CA SER A 420 -29.04 25.87 29.87
C SER A 420 -28.20 26.48 28.74
N GLU A 421 -26.92 26.13 28.64
CA GLU A 421 -26.04 26.69 27.61
C GLU A 421 -26.26 26.05 26.23
N ILE A 422 -26.68 24.78 26.18
CA ILE A 422 -27.25 24.15 24.96
C ILE A 422 -28.51 24.89 24.51
N GLU A 423 -29.45 25.19 25.43
CA GLU A 423 -30.69 25.91 25.11
C GLU A 423 -30.41 27.35 24.65
N ARG A 424 -29.45 28.03 25.28
CA ARG A 424 -28.98 29.37 24.93
C ARG A 424 -28.38 29.40 23.52
N LEU A 425 -27.52 28.42 23.18
CA LEU A 425 -26.95 28.28 21.83
C LEU A 425 -28.02 27.96 20.78
N ALA A 426 -29.04 27.16 21.11
CA ALA A 426 -30.17 26.92 20.22
C ALA A 426 -30.96 28.21 19.90
N LYS A 427 -31.17 29.08 20.90
CA LYS A 427 -31.81 30.40 20.71
C LYS A 427 -30.95 31.35 19.88
N LEU A 428 -29.63 31.35 20.07
CA LEU A 428 -28.70 32.14 19.24
C LEU A 428 -28.66 31.67 17.78
N GLU A 429 -28.72 30.36 17.55
CA GLU A 429 -28.85 29.76 16.21
C GLU A 429 -30.18 30.14 15.54
N GLU A 430 -31.29 30.14 16.27
CA GLU A 430 -32.60 30.58 15.76
C GLU A 430 -32.59 32.08 15.39
N GLN A 431 -32.06 32.94 16.27
CA GLN A 431 -31.88 34.37 15.99
C GLN A 431 -31.03 34.60 14.75
N ARG A 432 -29.87 33.92 14.63
CA ARG A 432 -29.01 33.99 13.46
C ARG A 432 -29.75 33.58 12.18
N ARG A 433 -30.48 32.46 12.19
CA ARG A 433 -31.26 32.03 11.03
C ARG A 433 -32.36 33.02 10.66
N ALA A 434 -33.00 33.67 11.64
CA ALA A 434 -33.97 34.73 11.39
C ALA A 434 -33.31 35.98 10.76
N GLU A 435 -32.10 36.35 11.18
CA GLU A 435 -31.31 37.42 10.55
C GLU A 435 -30.89 37.07 9.11
N ASP A 436 -30.30 35.88 8.91
CA ASP A 436 -29.86 35.41 7.58
C ASP A 436 -31.06 35.29 6.61
N ALA A 437 -32.22 34.80 7.07
CA ALA A 437 -33.45 34.72 6.27
C ALA A 437 -34.07 36.09 5.94
N ARG A 438 -34.05 37.05 6.88
CA ARG A 438 -34.44 38.45 6.60
C ARG A 438 -33.53 39.05 5.54
N ARG A 439 -32.21 38.91 5.71
CA ARG A 439 -31.20 39.41 4.76
C ARG A 439 -31.36 38.80 3.36
N GLN A 440 -31.66 37.50 3.25
CA GLN A 440 -31.96 36.87 1.97
C GLN A 440 -33.25 37.42 1.33
N LYS A 441 -34.32 37.63 2.11
CA LYS A 441 -35.57 38.25 1.65
C LYS A 441 -35.33 39.68 1.13
N ASP A 442 -34.55 40.47 1.84
CA ASP A 442 -34.25 41.86 1.47
C ASP A 442 -33.39 41.92 0.20
N LEU A 443 -32.40 41.04 0.06
CA LEU A 443 -31.60 40.89 -1.17
C LEU A 443 -32.45 40.44 -2.37
N PHE A 444 -33.38 39.50 -2.16
CA PHE A 444 -34.31 39.06 -3.20
C PHE A 444 -35.21 40.20 -3.69
N GLN A 445 -35.77 40.98 -2.75
CA GLN A 445 -36.62 42.14 -3.04
C GLN A 445 -35.84 43.28 -3.72
N ALA A 446 -34.59 43.54 -3.32
CA ALA A 446 -33.73 44.51 -3.99
C ALA A 446 -33.38 44.09 -5.42
N GLY A 447 -33.07 42.80 -5.66
CA GLY A 447 -32.83 42.26 -6.99
C GLY A 447 -34.07 42.32 -7.90
N LEU A 448 -35.24 41.98 -7.36
CA LEU A 448 -36.53 42.07 -8.06
C LEU A 448 -36.82 43.49 -8.53
N ARG A 449 -36.71 44.48 -7.63
CA ARG A 449 -36.93 45.91 -7.96
C ARG A 449 -35.98 46.38 -9.06
N LYS A 450 -34.68 46.08 -8.93
CA LYS A 450 -33.69 46.43 -9.94
C LYS A 450 -33.97 45.77 -11.30
N ALA A 451 -34.49 44.54 -11.32
CA ALA A 451 -34.90 43.87 -12.56
C ALA A 451 -36.13 44.54 -13.20
N ILE A 452 -37.10 45.01 -12.41
CA ILE A 452 -38.26 45.77 -12.89
C ILE A 452 -37.84 47.15 -13.43
N GLU A 453 -36.96 47.86 -12.72
CA GLU A 453 -36.40 49.16 -13.11
C GLU A 453 -35.58 49.06 -14.41
N GLU A 454 -34.67 48.09 -14.54
CA GLU A 454 -33.88 47.93 -15.76
C GLU A 454 -34.76 47.44 -16.93
N ALA A 455 -35.71 46.52 -16.71
CA ALA A 455 -36.62 46.07 -17.75
C ALA A 455 -37.51 47.20 -18.30
N THR A 456 -38.02 48.08 -17.44
CA THR A 456 -38.77 49.27 -17.86
C THR A 456 -37.86 50.31 -18.54
N GLY A 457 -36.62 50.45 -18.09
CA GLY A 457 -35.60 51.27 -18.76
C GLY A 457 -35.21 50.74 -20.15
N ILE A 458 -35.15 49.43 -20.36
CA ILE A 458 -34.93 48.80 -21.69
C ILE A 458 -36.18 48.98 -22.57
N LEU A 459 -37.38 48.80 -22.01
CA LEU A 459 -38.66 49.01 -22.73
C LEU A 459 -38.81 50.42 -23.31
N GLN A 460 -38.22 51.42 -22.64
CA GLN A 460 -38.19 52.81 -23.11
C GLN A 460 -37.05 53.09 -24.12
N ARG A 461 -35.85 52.52 -23.92
CA ARG A 461 -34.66 52.81 -24.75
C ARG A 461 -34.52 51.93 -26.00
N SER A 462 -34.85 50.65 -25.90
CA SER A 462 -34.66 49.62 -26.95
C SER A 462 -35.97 49.05 -27.52
N GLY A 463 -37.11 49.38 -26.92
CA GLY A 463 -38.42 48.82 -27.32
C GLY A 463 -38.71 47.45 -26.70
N ALA A 464 -39.88 46.88 -27.03
CA ALA A 464 -40.43 45.79 -26.23
C ALA A 464 -39.73 44.44 -26.41
N LEU A 465 -39.15 44.17 -27.58
CA LEU A 465 -38.51 42.87 -27.87
C LEU A 465 -37.25 42.63 -27.03
N GLU A 466 -36.47 43.67 -26.76
CA GLU A 466 -35.26 43.56 -25.94
C GLU A 466 -35.61 43.49 -24.45
N ALA A 467 -36.63 44.23 -24.01
CA ALA A 467 -37.18 44.11 -22.66
C ALA A 467 -37.73 42.69 -22.39
N ALA A 468 -38.42 42.08 -23.37
CA ALA A 468 -38.91 40.71 -23.26
C ALA A 468 -37.78 39.68 -23.09
N ARG A 469 -36.67 39.85 -23.82
CA ARG A 469 -35.46 39.01 -23.66
C ARG A 469 -34.83 39.18 -22.28
N PHE A 470 -34.68 40.42 -21.81
CA PHE A 470 -34.11 40.72 -20.50
C PHE A 470 -34.97 40.13 -19.36
N LEU A 471 -36.30 40.30 -19.42
CA LEU A 471 -37.25 39.71 -18.47
C LEU A 471 -37.23 38.17 -18.52
N GLY A 472 -37.17 37.58 -19.72
CA GLY A 472 -37.06 36.13 -19.90
C GLY A 472 -35.81 35.52 -19.26
N ALA A 473 -34.71 36.27 -19.20
CA ALA A 473 -33.43 35.87 -18.61
C ALA A 473 -33.31 36.09 -17.09
N GLN A 474 -34.31 36.69 -16.42
CA GLN A 474 -34.29 36.86 -14.96
C GLN A 474 -34.56 35.55 -14.21
N PRO A 475 -34.17 35.47 -12.90
CA PRO A 475 -34.49 34.33 -12.05
C PRO A 475 -35.96 33.92 -12.09
N VAL A 476 -36.23 32.62 -12.24
CA VAL A 476 -37.58 32.07 -12.44
C VAL A 476 -38.51 32.43 -11.29
N GLN A 477 -37.98 32.54 -10.07
CA GLN A 477 -38.71 32.94 -8.86
C GLN A 477 -39.36 34.33 -8.95
N TYR A 478 -38.87 35.23 -9.82
CA TYR A 478 -39.52 36.54 -10.01
C TYR A 478 -40.85 36.43 -10.76
N ARG A 479 -41.07 35.37 -11.53
CA ARG A 479 -42.30 35.17 -12.34
C ARG A 479 -43.55 34.89 -11.51
N GLU A 480 -43.39 34.51 -10.25
CA GLU A 480 -44.49 34.32 -9.29
C GLU A 480 -44.91 35.64 -8.63
N ILE A 481 -44.07 36.67 -8.68
CA ILE A 481 -44.38 37.98 -8.09
C ILE A 481 -45.20 38.82 -9.08
N ALA A 482 -46.36 39.29 -8.64
CA ALA A 482 -47.34 39.99 -9.48
C ALA A 482 -46.72 41.15 -10.28
N GLU A 483 -45.98 42.07 -9.63
CA GLU A 483 -45.36 43.24 -10.28
C GLU A 483 -44.48 42.86 -11.49
N PHE A 484 -43.71 41.78 -11.38
CA PHE A 484 -42.81 41.31 -12.45
C PHE A 484 -43.55 40.52 -13.53
N ARG A 485 -44.51 39.69 -13.14
CA ARG A 485 -45.40 38.95 -14.06
C ARG A 485 -46.22 39.91 -14.91
N ASP A 486 -46.82 40.91 -14.29
CA ASP A 486 -47.75 41.86 -14.92
C ASP A 486 -46.98 42.83 -15.84
N LEU A 487 -45.74 43.21 -15.47
CA LEU A 487 -44.80 43.86 -16.38
C LEU A 487 -44.44 42.97 -17.58
N THR A 488 -44.16 41.68 -17.35
CA THR A 488 -43.84 40.74 -18.43
C THR A 488 -45.01 40.56 -19.40
N GLU A 489 -46.25 40.51 -18.90
CA GLU A 489 -47.45 40.48 -19.74
C GLU A 489 -47.65 41.79 -20.52
N ALA A 490 -47.43 42.96 -19.90
CA ALA A 490 -47.50 44.25 -20.56
C ALA A 490 -46.45 44.40 -21.68
N VAL A 491 -45.22 43.94 -21.43
CA VAL A 491 -44.14 43.89 -22.43
C VAL A 491 -44.51 42.93 -23.56
N ALA A 492 -44.99 41.72 -23.27
CA ALA A 492 -45.40 40.75 -24.29
C ALA A 492 -46.53 41.29 -25.19
N LYS A 493 -47.57 41.90 -24.59
CA LYS A 493 -48.64 42.60 -25.33
C LYS A 493 -48.06 43.70 -26.24
N ARG A 494 -47.07 44.45 -25.76
CA ARG A 494 -46.42 45.48 -26.57
C ARG A 494 -45.56 44.90 -27.71
N VAL A 495 -44.85 43.78 -27.51
CA VAL A 495 -44.11 43.06 -28.57
C VAL A 495 -45.06 42.63 -29.69
N ALA A 496 -46.16 41.95 -29.37
CA ALA A 496 -47.13 41.51 -30.38
C ALA A 496 -47.75 42.71 -31.14
N SER A 497 -47.95 43.83 -30.43
CA SER A 497 -48.40 45.10 -31.00
C SER A 497 -47.39 45.71 -31.99
N GLU A 498 -46.12 45.81 -31.60
CA GLU A 498 -45.03 46.38 -32.43
C GLU A 498 -44.66 45.47 -33.61
N ALA A 499 -44.81 44.14 -33.46
CA ALA A 499 -44.64 43.18 -34.54
C ALA A 499 -45.71 43.34 -35.63
N LEU A 500 -46.98 43.50 -35.23
CA LEU A 500 -48.08 43.75 -36.17
C LEU A 500 -47.87 45.07 -36.94
N ASP A 501 -47.42 46.15 -36.30
CA ASP A 501 -47.11 47.40 -37.03
C ASP A 501 -46.06 47.19 -38.14
N GLN A 502 -45.03 46.37 -37.89
CA GLN A 502 -44.03 46.03 -38.90
C GLN A 502 -44.59 45.17 -40.04
N GLU A 503 -45.52 44.25 -39.76
CA GLU A 503 -46.17 43.45 -40.80
C GLU A 503 -47.12 44.31 -41.66
N LEU A 504 -47.92 45.17 -41.03
CA LEU A 504 -48.80 46.11 -41.73
C LEU A 504 -48.02 47.12 -42.58
N ALA A 505 -46.84 47.55 -42.12
CA ALA A 505 -45.96 48.42 -42.90
C ALA A 505 -45.26 47.70 -44.08
N ARG A 506 -45.07 46.37 -44.00
CA ARG A 506 -44.49 45.56 -45.09
C ARG A 506 -45.50 45.19 -46.17
N ASN A 507 -46.78 45.10 -45.83
CA ASN A 507 -47.81 44.64 -46.76
C ASN A 507 -48.80 45.76 -47.10
N PRO A 508 -48.71 46.37 -48.30
CA PRO A 508 -49.63 47.42 -48.72
C PRO A 508 -50.98 46.91 -49.25
N ASP A 509 -51.23 45.60 -49.34
CA ASP A 509 -52.56 45.08 -49.70
C ASP A 509 -53.56 45.28 -48.53
N PRO A 510 -54.67 46.02 -48.70
CA PRO A 510 -55.62 46.27 -47.61
C PRO A 510 -56.25 45.01 -47.01
N ASP A 511 -56.53 43.98 -47.82
CA ASP A 511 -57.09 42.71 -47.30
C ASP A 511 -56.02 41.84 -46.62
N ALA A 512 -54.74 41.92 -47.02
CA ALA A 512 -53.65 41.34 -46.25
C ALA A 512 -53.43 42.07 -44.93
N GLN A 513 -53.56 43.40 -44.88
CA GLN A 513 -53.51 44.15 -43.61
C GLN A 513 -54.64 43.75 -42.65
N VAL A 514 -55.85 43.51 -43.16
CA VAL A 514 -56.94 42.96 -42.35
C VAL A 514 -56.57 41.55 -41.87
N ARG A 515 -56.17 40.64 -42.76
CA ARG A 515 -55.82 39.25 -42.39
C ARG A 515 -54.66 39.14 -41.40
N ALA A 516 -53.60 39.94 -41.54
CA ALA A 516 -52.50 40.00 -40.57
C ALA A 516 -52.99 40.47 -39.19
N SER A 517 -53.86 41.49 -39.17
CA SER A 517 -54.49 41.97 -37.94
C SER A 517 -55.45 40.94 -37.32
N GLU A 518 -56.09 40.10 -38.14
CA GLU A 518 -56.98 39.01 -37.70
C GLU A 518 -56.21 37.80 -37.14
N ALA A 519 -55.06 37.46 -37.75
CA ALA A 519 -54.13 36.46 -37.19
C ALA A 519 -53.55 36.95 -35.86
N ALA A 520 -53.04 38.18 -35.81
CA ALA A 520 -52.45 38.76 -34.61
C ALA A 520 -53.43 38.87 -33.43
N ILE A 521 -54.73 39.15 -33.68
CA ILE A 521 -55.74 39.14 -32.60
C ILE A 521 -56.16 37.72 -32.20
N HIS A 522 -56.11 36.74 -33.10
CA HIS A 522 -56.35 35.33 -32.76
C HIS A 522 -55.25 34.80 -31.82
N GLU A 523 -53.99 35.18 -32.05
CA GLU A 523 -52.88 34.86 -31.15
C GLU A 523 -52.90 35.66 -29.84
N ASN A 524 -53.41 36.89 -29.86
CA ASN A 524 -53.36 37.83 -28.73
C ASN A 524 -54.75 38.42 -28.37
N PRO A 525 -55.78 37.63 -28.07
CA PRO A 525 -57.18 38.10 -27.97
C PRO A 525 -57.43 39.12 -26.85
N ALA A 526 -56.57 39.17 -25.83
CA ALA A 526 -56.59 40.14 -24.74
C ALA A 526 -55.81 41.44 -25.04
N ASN A 527 -55.36 41.66 -26.27
CA ASN A 527 -54.56 42.83 -26.66
C ASN A 527 -55.42 43.89 -27.37
N ASP A 528 -55.91 44.88 -26.62
CA ASP A 528 -56.81 45.90 -27.15
C ASP A 528 -56.17 46.82 -28.20
N GLU A 529 -54.85 46.99 -28.22
CA GLU A 529 -54.18 47.78 -29.25
C GLU A 529 -54.19 47.06 -30.60
N ILE A 530 -54.07 45.73 -30.60
CA ILE A 530 -54.26 44.91 -31.81
C ILE A 530 -55.73 45.00 -32.29
N LYS A 531 -56.72 45.03 -31.37
CA LYS A 531 -58.13 45.27 -31.75
C LYS A 531 -58.34 46.63 -32.42
N LYS A 532 -57.68 47.69 -31.93
CA LYS A 532 -57.71 49.02 -32.56
C LYS A 532 -57.11 48.99 -33.97
N ARG A 533 -55.93 48.35 -34.15
CA ARG A 533 -55.28 48.19 -35.47
C ARG A 533 -56.15 47.43 -36.46
N LEU A 534 -56.73 46.30 -36.05
CA LEU A 534 -57.68 45.53 -36.88
C LEU A 534 -58.87 46.39 -37.34
N ASN A 535 -59.49 47.11 -36.41
CA ASN A 535 -60.62 47.99 -36.75
C ASN A 535 -60.20 49.18 -37.62
N ALA A 536 -58.95 49.66 -37.53
CA ALA A 536 -58.41 50.66 -38.44
C ALA A 536 -58.13 50.09 -39.85
N ALA A 537 -57.53 48.89 -39.94
CA ALA A 537 -57.26 48.20 -41.21
C ALA A 537 -58.55 47.92 -41.99
N ARG A 538 -59.59 47.38 -41.32
CA ARG A 538 -60.92 47.16 -41.90
C ARG A 538 -61.51 48.46 -42.47
N ARG A 539 -61.59 49.53 -41.65
CA ARG A 539 -62.08 50.85 -42.11
C ARG A 539 -61.28 51.42 -43.29
N ARG A 540 -59.95 51.21 -43.34
CA ARG A 540 -59.13 51.63 -44.49
C ARG A 540 -59.53 50.87 -45.75
N ARG A 541 -59.58 49.54 -45.70
CA ARG A 541 -60.01 48.70 -46.85
C ARG A 541 -61.39 49.11 -47.35
N ASP A 542 -62.36 49.20 -46.46
CA ASP A 542 -63.75 49.45 -46.83
C ASP A 542 -63.89 50.82 -47.55
N ARG A 543 -63.15 51.84 -47.10
CA ARG A 543 -63.06 53.15 -47.75
C ARG A 543 -62.31 53.13 -49.09
N ILE A 544 -61.29 52.28 -49.24
CA ILE A 544 -60.58 52.11 -50.51
C ILE A 544 -61.52 51.50 -51.56
N TYR A 545 -62.33 50.50 -51.19
CA TYR A 545 -63.30 49.89 -52.10
C TYR A 545 -64.45 50.84 -52.47
N GLU A 546 -64.94 51.67 -51.56
CA GLU A 546 -65.89 52.76 -51.85
C GLU A 546 -65.37 53.67 -52.99
N ILE A 547 -64.12 54.11 -52.92
CA ILE A 547 -63.52 55.03 -53.89
C ILE A 547 -63.22 54.33 -55.23
N VAL A 548 -62.76 53.07 -55.21
CA VAL A 548 -62.48 52.29 -56.44
C VAL A 548 -63.75 51.99 -57.22
N GLU A 549 -64.84 51.60 -56.56
CA GLU A 549 -66.13 51.37 -57.24
C GLU A 549 -66.73 52.67 -57.80
N LYS A 550 -66.66 53.77 -57.04
CA LYS A 550 -67.08 55.09 -57.51
C LYS A 550 -66.27 55.55 -58.73
N THR A 551 -64.96 55.31 -58.73
CA THR A 551 -64.07 55.57 -59.88
C THR A 551 -64.52 54.78 -61.12
N ARG A 552 -64.81 53.47 -60.96
CA ARG A 552 -65.31 52.61 -62.06
C ARG A 552 -66.62 53.12 -62.65
N GLY A 553 -67.55 53.58 -61.83
CA GLY A 553 -68.82 54.18 -62.28
C GLY A 553 -68.64 55.49 -63.05
N LEU A 554 -67.69 56.33 -62.64
CA LEU A 554 -67.34 57.57 -63.34
C LEU A 554 -66.60 57.30 -64.67
N GLU A 555 -65.68 56.34 -64.70
CA GLU A 555 -64.98 55.91 -65.93
C GLU A 555 -65.98 55.34 -66.96
N ALA A 556 -66.90 54.46 -66.53
CA ALA A 556 -67.95 53.91 -67.39
C ALA A 556 -68.88 55.00 -67.95
N SER A 557 -69.08 56.08 -67.19
CA SER A 557 -69.85 57.27 -67.55
C SER A 557 -69.04 58.28 -68.40
N ARG A 558 -67.80 57.94 -68.79
CA ARG A 558 -66.82 58.80 -69.49
C ARG A 558 -66.49 60.12 -68.79
N GLN A 559 -66.65 60.18 -67.47
CA GLN A 559 -66.30 61.33 -66.62
C GLN A 559 -64.88 61.18 -66.08
N TYR A 560 -63.91 61.10 -67.00
CA TYR A 560 -62.53 60.73 -66.68
C TYR A 560 -61.84 61.71 -65.72
N THR A 561 -62.17 63.00 -65.76
CA THR A 561 -61.68 64.01 -64.81
C THR A 561 -62.13 63.75 -63.37
N GLU A 562 -63.39 63.35 -63.18
CA GLU A 562 -63.93 63.07 -61.85
C GLU A 562 -63.46 61.71 -61.35
N ALA A 563 -63.35 60.71 -62.22
CA ALA A 563 -62.69 59.44 -61.91
C ALA A 563 -61.24 59.65 -61.44
N ALA A 564 -60.47 60.51 -62.12
CA ALA A 564 -59.11 60.85 -61.73
C ALA A 564 -59.07 61.58 -60.36
N LYS A 565 -60.00 62.50 -60.08
CA LYS A 565 -60.11 63.16 -58.76
C LYS A 565 -60.43 62.18 -57.63
N GLU A 566 -61.27 61.18 -57.86
CA GLU A 566 -61.54 60.14 -56.86
C GLU A 566 -60.28 59.30 -56.57
N LEU A 567 -59.52 58.91 -57.61
CA LEU A 567 -58.21 58.27 -57.39
C LEU A 567 -57.18 59.21 -56.75
N GLN A 568 -57.24 60.52 -56.97
CA GLN A 568 -56.39 61.50 -56.26
C GLN A 568 -56.78 61.63 -54.77
N GLN A 569 -58.05 61.42 -54.40
CA GLN A 569 -58.46 61.26 -52.99
C GLN A 569 -57.93 59.94 -52.40
N LEU A 570 -58.00 58.84 -53.15
CA LEU A 570 -57.37 57.57 -52.78
C LEU A 570 -55.84 57.73 -52.59
N ARG A 571 -55.17 58.58 -53.39
CA ARG A 571 -53.74 58.89 -53.23
C ARG A 571 -53.42 59.59 -51.92
N GLN A 572 -54.29 60.45 -51.41
CA GLN A 572 -54.10 61.10 -50.11
C GLN A 572 -54.37 60.14 -48.94
N LEU A 573 -55.37 59.27 -49.07
CA LEU A 573 -55.77 58.33 -48.01
C LEU A 573 -54.92 57.05 -47.95
N TYR A 574 -54.38 56.62 -49.10
CA TYR A 574 -53.61 55.39 -49.23
C TYR A 574 -52.59 55.46 -50.38
N PRO A 575 -51.47 56.20 -50.20
CA PRO A 575 -50.47 56.43 -51.27
C PRO A 575 -49.84 55.16 -51.86
N GLN A 576 -49.88 54.03 -51.13
CA GLN A 576 -49.30 52.75 -51.55
C GLN A 576 -50.30 51.84 -52.29
N TYR A 577 -51.46 52.35 -52.73
CA TYR A 577 -52.41 51.54 -53.50
C TYR A 577 -51.77 51.04 -54.83
N PRO A 578 -51.78 49.73 -55.12
CA PRO A 578 -51.11 49.19 -56.30
C PRO A 578 -51.57 49.84 -57.61
N LYS A 579 -50.61 50.27 -58.44
CA LYS A 579 -50.80 50.90 -59.76
C LYS A 579 -51.56 52.24 -59.76
N LEU A 580 -51.77 52.89 -58.62
CA LEU A 580 -52.61 54.10 -58.52
C LEU A 580 -52.24 55.22 -59.50
N GLU A 581 -50.96 55.63 -59.54
CA GLU A 581 -50.50 56.68 -60.47
C GLU A 581 -50.66 56.27 -61.95
N ALA A 582 -50.58 54.96 -62.25
CA ALA A 582 -50.74 54.45 -63.60
C ALA A 582 -52.21 54.47 -64.07
N GLU A 583 -53.16 54.29 -63.15
CA GLU A 583 -54.60 54.45 -63.43
C GLU A 583 -55.02 55.92 -63.47
N ILE A 584 -54.50 56.78 -62.58
CA ILE A 584 -54.69 58.25 -62.66
C ILE A 584 -54.22 58.76 -64.03
N GLY A 585 -52.95 58.48 -64.37
CA GLY A 585 -52.39 58.87 -65.66
C GLY A 585 -53.00 58.13 -66.86
N ARG A 586 -53.78 57.06 -66.67
CA ARG A 586 -54.58 56.42 -67.73
C ARG A 586 -55.88 57.18 -67.96
N LEU A 587 -56.58 57.57 -66.90
CA LEU A 587 -57.81 58.38 -66.97
C LEU A 587 -57.54 59.76 -67.57
N GLU A 588 -56.43 60.40 -67.18
CA GLU A 588 -56.00 61.68 -67.75
C GLU A 588 -55.78 61.59 -69.27
N ARG A 589 -55.08 60.55 -69.75
CA ARG A 589 -54.90 60.28 -71.20
C ARG A 589 -56.20 59.92 -71.94
N LEU A 590 -57.18 59.31 -71.26
CA LEU A 590 -58.50 59.04 -71.85
C LEU A 590 -59.31 60.34 -72.02
N GLU A 591 -59.15 61.30 -71.12
CA GLU A 591 -59.72 62.65 -71.28
C GLU A 591 -59.05 63.43 -72.41
N GLU A 592 -57.71 63.40 -72.51
CA GLU A 592 -56.97 64.01 -73.63
C GLU A 592 -57.47 63.46 -74.98
N GLN A 593 -57.65 62.14 -75.10
CA GLN A 593 -58.22 61.51 -76.29
C GLN A 593 -59.66 61.98 -76.56
N ARG A 594 -60.51 62.06 -75.53
CA ARG A 594 -61.89 62.55 -75.64
C ARG A 594 -61.97 64.00 -76.15
N VAL A 595 -61.08 64.87 -75.65
CA VAL A 595 -61.00 66.28 -76.08
C VAL A 595 -60.48 66.39 -77.52
N MET A 596 -59.43 65.63 -77.87
CA MET A 596 -58.86 65.63 -79.23
C MET A 596 -59.84 65.07 -80.28
N GLU A 597 -60.69 64.09 -79.95
CA GLU A 597 -61.76 63.64 -80.86
C GLU A 597 -62.79 64.74 -81.17
N VAL A 598 -63.14 65.59 -80.20
CA VAL A 598 -64.08 66.70 -80.39
C VAL A 598 -63.44 67.79 -81.25
N ALA A 599 -62.26 68.29 -80.87
CA ALA A 599 -61.55 69.35 -81.59
C ALA A 599 -61.26 68.97 -83.07
N ARG A 600 -60.97 67.68 -83.33
CA ARG A 600 -60.78 67.17 -84.69
C ARG A 600 -62.05 67.30 -85.54
N ARG A 601 -63.23 66.97 -85.00
CA ARG A 601 -64.50 67.04 -85.75
C ARG A 601 -64.86 68.49 -86.11
N GLU A 602 -64.60 69.43 -85.21
CA GLU A 602 -64.82 70.87 -85.45
C GLU A 602 -63.88 71.41 -86.54
N ALA A 603 -62.59 71.01 -86.52
CA ALA A 603 -61.63 71.38 -87.56
C ALA A 603 -61.99 70.79 -88.94
N GLU A 604 -62.46 69.55 -89.01
CA GLU A 604 -62.94 68.92 -90.25
C GLU A 604 -64.18 69.64 -90.81
N GLN A 605 -65.12 70.08 -89.95
CA GLN A 605 -66.27 70.89 -90.38
C GLN A 605 -65.88 72.27 -90.91
N PHE A 606 -64.94 72.97 -90.26
CA PHE A 606 -64.45 74.27 -90.72
C PHE A 606 -63.81 74.20 -92.12
N GLN A 607 -62.99 73.17 -92.37
CA GLN A 607 -62.38 72.92 -93.69
C GLN A 607 -63.41 72.73 -94.83
N VAL A 608 -64.55 72.09 -94.54
CA VAL A 608 -65.63 71.92 -95.52
C VAL A 608 -66.33 73.25 -95.83
N ALA A 609 -66.64 74.05 -94.80
CA ALA A 609 -67.32 75.33 -94.97
C ALA A 609 -66.49 76.35 -95.79
N VAL A 610 -65.19 76.46 -95.51
CA VAL A 610 -64.24 77.30 -96.26
C VAL A 610 -64.24 76.96 -97.75
N ARG A 611 -64.18 75.66 -98.08
CA ARG A 611 -64.10 75.19 -99.47
C ARG A 611 -65.36 75.52 -100.27
N GLY A 612 -66.54 75.21 -99.71
CA GLY A 612 -67.81 75.46 -100.40
C GLY A 612 -68.03 76.96 -100.70
N ALA A 613 -67.67 77.84 -99.77
CA ALA A 613 -67.77 79.27 -99.98
C ALA A 613 -66.74 79.82 -100.99
N ALA A 614 -65.52 79.26 -101.06
CA ALA A 614 -64.53 79.64 -102.06
C ALA A 614 -64.94 79.22 -103.48
N GLU A 615 -65.49 78.00 -103.64
CA GLU A 615 -66.02 77.53 -104.93
C GLU A 615 -67.18 78.40 -105.42
N GLU A 616 -68.11 78.79 -104.54
CA GLU A 616 -69.26 79.63 -104.93
C GLU A 616 -68.83 81.05 -105.31
N GLY A 617 -67.89 81.66 -104.57
CA GLY A 617 -67.34 82.97 -104.94
C GLY A 617 -66.64 82.97 -106.30
N GLN A 618 -66.02 81.85 -106.69
CA GLN A 618 -65.42 81.70 -108.02
C GLN A 618 -66.48 81.54 -109.13
N ARG A 619 -67.63 80.90 -108.84
CA ARG A 619 -68.80 80.85 -109.76
C ARG A 619 -69.41 82.24 -109.97
N ILE A 620 -69.50 83.05 -108.91
CA ILE A 620 -69.99 84.43 -108.97
C ILE A 620 -69.08 85.27 -109.87
N LEU A 621 -67.76 85.21 -109.68
CA LEU A 621 -66.80 85.93 -110.54
C LEU A 621 -66.95 85.59 -112.04
N GLN A 622 -67.18 84.31 -112.36
CA GLN A 622 -67.36 83.86 -113.74
C GLN A 622 -68.70 84.28 -114.36
N ARG A 623 -69.77 84.40 -113.57
CA ARG A 623 -71.14 84.63 -114.07
C ARG A 623 -71.61 86.09 -113.98
N GLN A 624 -71.10 86.85 -113.00
CA GLN A 624 -71.59 88.19 -112.65
C GLN A 624 -70.48 89.25 -112.67
N GLY A 625 -69.25 88.87 -113.04
CA GLY A 625 -68.11 89.79 -113.11
C GLY A 625 -67.51 90.13 -111.76
N ALA A 626 -66.51 91.01 -111.75
CA ALA A 626 -65.69 91.24 -110.57
C ALA A 626 -66.40 92.02 -109.45
N SER A 627 -67.39 92.86 -109.79
CA SER A 627 -68.15 93.67 -108.81
C SER A 627 -68.93 92.80 -107.82
N GLU A 628 -69.78 91.88 -108.30
CA GLU A 628 -70.57 91.01 -107.41
C GLU A 628 -69.69 90.01 -106.65
N ALA A 629 -68.60 89.53 -107.26
CA ALA A 629 -67.63 88.68 -106.55
C ALA A 629 -66.92 89.43 -105.42
N THR A 630 -66.64 90.74 -105.59
CA THR A 630 -66.09 91.60 -104.52
C THR A 630 -67.09 91.75 -103.37
N LYS A 631 -68.39 91.93 -103.67
CA LYS A 631 -69.44 91.96 -102.65
C LYS A 631 -69.58 90.62 -101.92
N PHE A 632 -69.52 89.50 -102.63
CA PHE A 632 -69.54 88.17 -102.00
C PHE A 632 -68.35 87.97 -101.05
N LEU A 633 -67.13 88.33 -101.46
CA LEU A 633 -65.96 88.28 -100.57
C LEU A 633 -66.10 89.17 -99.31
N ALA A 634 -66.89 90.25 -99.42
CA ALA A 634 -67.19 91.11 -98.28
C ALA A 634 -68.19 90.49 -97.28
N THR A 635 -69.14 89.65 -97.72
CA THR A 635 -70.15 89.01 -96.85
C THR A 635 -69.67 87.73 -96.16
N GLN A 636 -68.53 87.17 -96.57
CA GLN A 636 -68.00 85.91 -96.01
C GLN A 636 -67.26 86.12 -94.67
N PRO A 637 -67.27 85.13 -93.74
CA PRO A 637 -66.67 85.24 -92.42
C PRO A 637 -65.20 85.69 -92.45
N ALA A 638 -64.83 86.60 -91.55
CA ALA A 638 -63.48 87.19 -91.52
C ALA A 638 -62.36 86.12 -91.47
N MET A 639 -62.55 85.05 -90.70
CA MET A 639 -61.57 83.96 -90.56
C MET A 639 -61.34 83.18 -91.87
N PHE A 640 -62.27 83.21 -92.83
CA PHE A 640 -62.05 82.58 -94.14
C PHE A 640 -60.96 83.32 -94.94
N ARG A 641 -60.81 84.64 -94.75
CA ARG A 641 -59.85 85.48 -95.52
C ARG A 641 -58.38 85.09 -95.28
N GLU A 642 -58.08 84.47 -94.15
CA GLU A 642 -56.73 83.95 -93.87
C GLU A 642 -56.45 82.63 -94.57
N THR A 643 -57.47 81.88 -94.98
CA THR A 643 -57.30 80.56 -95.63
C THR A 643 -56.75 80.69 -97.06
N PRO A 644 -55.92 79.72 -97.53
CA PRO A 644 -55.32 79.80 -98.87
C PRO A 644 -56.35 79.88 -100.00
N GLN A 645 -57.47 79.15 -99.89
CA GLN A 645 -58.50 79.12 -100.93
C GLN A 645 -59.18 80.50 -101.12
N PHE A 646 -59.57 81.15 -100.02
CA PHE A 646 -60.21 82.46 -100.08
C PHE A 646 -59.25 83.58 -100.48
N ARG A 647 -57.99 83.51 -100.03
CA ARG A 647 -56.96 84.49 -100.40
C ARG A 647 -56.67 84.44 -101.91
N ALA A 648 -56.54 83.24 -102.47
CA ALA A 648 -56.38 83.05 -103.92
C ALA A 648 -57.59 83.58 -104.70
N LEU A 649 -58.82 83.27 -104.27
CA LEU A 649 -60.03 83.82 -104.89
C LEU A 649 -60.04 85.35 -104.88
N ALA A 650 -59.73 85.97 -103.73
CA ALA A 650 -59.73 87.43 -103.58
C ALA A 650 -58.73 88.12 -104.53
N GLU A 651 -57.56 87.52 -104.74
CA GLU A 651 -56.57 88.04 -105.69
C GLU A 651 -57.06 87.95 -107.15
N VAL A 652 -57.70 86.85 -107.54
CA VAL A 652 -58.25 86.67 -108.90
C VAL A 652 -59.41 87.64 -109.16
N VAL A 653 -60.27 87.90 -108.15
CA VAL A 653 -61.30 88.95 -108.23
C VAL A 653 -60.67 90.34 -108.42
N ALA A 654 -59.69 90.70 -107.59
CA ALA A 654 -59.06 92.03 -107.63
C ALA A 654 -58.38 92.32 -108.99
N ARG A 655 -57.63 91.35 -109.54
CA ARG A 655 -57.04 91.47 -110.88
C ARG A 655 -58.10 91.76 -111.95
N ARG A 656 -59.25 91.07 -111.88
CA ARG A 656 -60.35 91.26 -112.85
C ARG A 656 -60.98 92.65 -112.79
N VAL A 657 -61.15 93.24 -111.59
CA VAL A 657 -61.63 94.65 -111.44
C VAL A 657 -60.73 95.62 -112.19
N ALA A 658 -59.42 95.50 -112.04
CA ALA A 658 -58.46 96.42 -112.65
C ALA A 658 -58.51 96.42 -114.19
N LEU A 659 -58.72 95.23 -114.79
CA LEU A 659 -58.82 95.09 -116.24
C LEU A 659 -60.10 95.74 -116.80
N GLU A 660 -61.24 95.48 -116.16
CA GLU A 660 -62.54 96.03 -116.58
C GLU A 660 -62.56 97.57 -116.43
N ALA A 661 -61.87 98.11 -115.43
CA ALA A 661 -61.65 99.55 -115.26
C ALA A 661 -60.70 100.19 -116.30
N LEU A 662 -59.90 99.41 -117.05
CA LEU A 662 -59.11 99.93 -118.17
C LEU A 662 -59.89 99.95 -119.48
N ASP A 663 -60.70 98.92 -119.78
CA ASP A 663 -61.55 98.92 -120.99
C ASP A 663 -62.39 100.19 -121.07
N HIS A 664 -63.04 100.54 -119.96
CA HIS A 664 -63.92 101.69 -119.88
C HIS A 664 -63.17 103.02 -120.01
N ARG A 665 -61.93 103.11 -119.48
CA ARG A 665 -61.06 104.29 -119.64
C ARG A 665 -60.56 104.46 -121.08
N LEU A 666 -60.33 103.38 -121.83
CA LEU A 666 -59.86 103.43 -123.22
C LEU A 666 -60.98 103.71 -124.23
N GLY A 667 -62.17 103.14 -124.04
CA GLY A 667 -63.29 103.32 -124.98
C GLY A 667 -63.89 104.74 -124.99
N GLY A 668 -63.62 105.55 -123.96
CA GLY A 668 -64.26 106.87 -123.78
C GLY A 668 -63.47 108.08 -124.29
N ASN A 669 -62.33 107.90 -124.95
CA ASN A 669 -61.46 109.02 -125.36
C ASN A 669 -60.88 108.79 -126.77
N PRO A 670 -61.11 109.69 -127.75
CA PRO A 670 -60.62 109.49 -129.11
C PRO A 670 -59.12 109.78 -129.27
N ASP A 671 -58.54 110.74 -128.52
CA ASP A 671 -57.14 111.16 -128.66
C ASP A 671 -56.17 109.98 -128.40
N PRO A 672 -55.35 109.55 -129.40
CA PRO A 672 -54.37 108.48 -129.22
C PRO A 672 -53.38 108.76 -128.08
N GLU A 673 -52.97 110.01 -127.88
CA GLU A 673 -52.00 110.36 -126.83
C GLU A 673 -52.62 110.27 -125.42
N ALA A 674 -53.90 110.63 -125.27
CA ALA A 674 -54.65 110.40 -124.05
C ALA A 674 -54.97 108.92 -123.82
N GLN A 675 -55.27 108.13 -124.87
CA GLN A 675 -55.44 106.68 -124.76
C GLN A 675 -54.15 106.01 -124.24
N VAL A 676 -52.97 106.38 -124.78
CA VAL A 676 -51.68 105.85 -124.28
C VAL A 676 -51.49 106.20 -122.81
N ARG A 677 -51.66 107.49 -122.44
CA ARG A 677 -51.54 107.95 -121.04
C ARG A 677 -52.48 107.21 -120.08
N ALA A 678 -53.71 106.92 -120.50
CA ALA A 678 -54.67 106.15 -119.71
C ALA A 678 -54.25 104.69 -119.49
N ALA A 679 -53.73 104.02 -120.51
CA ALA A 679 -53.20 102.66 -120.39
C ALA A 679 -51.90 102.59 -119.58
N GLU A 680 -51.03 103.60 -119.68
CA GLU A 680 -49.83 103.70 -118.83
C GLU A 680 -50.15 103.93 -117.35
N ALA A 681 -51.19 104.71 -117.05
CA ALA A 681 -51.66 104.91 -115.69
C ALA A 681 -52.18 103.59 -115.09
N ALA A 682 -53.05 102.88 -115.81
CA ALA A 682 -53.57 101.59 -115.38
C ALA A 682 -52.47 100.51 -115.22
N LEU A 683 -51.41 100.56 -116.03
CA LEU A 683 -50.25 99.67 -115.87
C LEU A 683 -49.38 100.07 -114.67
N ARG A 684 -49.21 101.36 -114.38
CA ARG A 684 -48.55 101.83 -113.16
C ARG A 684 -49.33 101.47 -111.89
N GLU A 685 -50.66 101.50 -111.96
CA GLU A 685 -51.55 101.00 -110.91
C GLU A 685 -51.47 99.47 -110.74
N ASN A 686 -51.17 98.72 -111.81
CA ASN A 686 -51.19 97.24 -111.84
C ASN A 686 -50.00 96.63 -112.61
N PRO A 687 -48.75 96.74 -112.11
CA PRO A 687 -47.54 96.45 -112.89
C PRO A 687 -47.47 95.05 -113.50
N GLU A 688 -47.98 94.02 -112.80
CA GLU A 688 -47.95 92.63 -113.25
C GLU A 688 -49.21 92.17 -113.99
N HIS A 689 -50.11 93.08 -114.35
CA HIS A 689 -51.32 92.71 -115.06
C HIS A 689 -51.08 92.59 -116.57
N GLU A 690 -50.65 91.41 -117.04
CA GLU A 690 -50.33 91.14 -118.46
C GLU A 690 -51.36 91.63 -119.47
N GLU A 691 -52.66 91.47 -119.21
CA GLU A 691 -53.70 91.92 -120.15
C GLU A 691 -53.81 93.46 -120.25
N ILE A 692 -53.32 94.19 -119.25
CA ILE A 692 -53.16 95.66 -119.28
C ILE A 692 -51.90 96.03 -120.10
N LYS A 693 -50.79 95.29 -119.94
CA LYS A 693 -49.56 95.46 -120.76
C LYS A 693 -49.88 95.34 -122.26
N LYS A 694 -50.68 94.33 -122.66
CA LYS A 694 -51.11 94.13 -124.06
C LYS A 694 -51.91 95.32 -124.62
N ARG A 695 -52.84 95.88 -123.84
CA ARG A 695 -53.67 97.01 -124.27
C ARG A 695 -52.84 98.27 -124.50
N LEU A 696 -51.90 98.57 -123.60
CA LEU A 696 -50.97 99.68 -123.77
C LEU A 696 -50.17 99.56 -125.08
N ALA A 697 -49.66 98.37 -125.40
CA ALA A 697 -48.92 98.14 -126.65
C ALA A 697 -49.80 98.37 -127.90
N ALA A 698 -51.04 97.88 -127.89
CA ALA A 698 -51.97 98.05 -129.01
C ALA A 698 -52.33 99.52 -129.30
N VAL A 699 -52.41 100.36 -128.27
CA VAL A 699 -52.68 101.80 -128.44
C VAL A 699 -51.45 102.55 -128.95
N ARG A 700 -50.25 102.30 -128.40
CA ARG A 700 -49.01 103.00 -128.82
C ARG A 700 -48.72 102.84 -130.31
N ILE A 701 -48.88 101.63 -130.87
CA ILE A 701 -48.71 101.35 -132.31
C ILE A 701 -49.59 102.27 -133.19
N ARG A 702 -50.79 102.63 -132.70
CA ARG A 702 -51.74 103.50 -133.41
C ARG A 702 -51.35 104.98 -133.36
N GLN A 703 -50.67 105.43 -132.30
CA GLN A 703 -50.11 106.80 -132.20
C GLN A 703 -48.98 107.01 -133.21
N GLU A 704 -48.02 106.08 -133.29
CA GLU A 704 -46.86 106.17 -134.19
C GLU A 704 -47.25 106.27 -135.67
N GLN A 705 -48.25 105.49 -136.09
CA GLN A 705 -48.76 105.49 -137.46
C GLN A 705 -49.39 106.83 -137.89
N VAL A 706 -49.99 107.57 -136.95
CA VAL A 706 -50.59 108.89 -137.21
C VAL A 706 -49.49 109.94 -137.40
N GLY A 707 -48.52 110.02 -136.48
CA GLY A 707 -47.45 111.03 -136.52
C GLY A 707 -46.61 110.96 -137.80
N ALA A 708 -46.25 109.75 -138.24
CA ALA A 708 -45.40 109.53 -139.42
C ALA A 708 -46.00 110.03 -140.75
N ILE A 709 -47.32 110.26 -140.81
CA ILE A 709 -47.99 110.82 -142.01
C ILE A 709 -47.99 112.36 -141.97
N VAL A 710 -48.16 112.96 -140.78
CA VAL A 710 -48.18 114.41 -140.57
C VAL A 710 -46.82 115.05 -140.88
N GLU A 711 -45.73 114.51 -140.32
CA GLU A 711 -44.37 115.00 -140.60
C GLU A 711 -44.05 115.01 -142.10
N LYS A 712 -44.50 113.96 -142.79
CA LYS A 712 -44.26 113.75 -144.23
C LYS A 712 -45.02 114.75 -145.11
N ALA A 713 -46.15 115.27 -144.64
CA ALA A 713 -46.84 116.39 -145.27
C ALA A 713 -46.05 117.69 -145.09
N HIS A 714 -45.66 118.03 -143.85
CA HIS A 714 -44.92 119.27 -143.56
C HIS A 714 -43.54 119.31 -144.24
N ALA A 715 -42.87 118.17 -144.43
CA ALA A 715 -41.63 118.09 -145.22
C ALA A 715 -41.84 118.49 -146.70
N LEU A 716 -42.98 118.12 -147.30
CA LEU A 716 -43.33 118.48 -148.68
C LEU A 716 -43.80 119.94 -148.79
N GLU A 717 -44.49 120.46 -147.77
CA GLU A 717 -44.83 121.88 -147.64
C GLU A 717 -43.57 122.76 -147.52
N SER A 718 -42.63 122.36 -146.65
CA SER A 718 -41.32 123.01 -146.48
C SER A 718 -40.51 123.01 -147.79
N SER A 719 -40.67 121.97 -148.61
CA SER A 719 -40.10 121.85 -149.95
C SER A 719 -40.82 122.69 -151.02
N ARG A 720 -41.84 123.49 -150.64
CA ARG A 720 -42.72 124.27 -151.53
C ARG A 720 -43.46 123.43 -152.59
N ARG A 721 -43.66 122.14 -152.32
CA ARG A 721 -44.36 121.18 -153.19
C ARG A 721 -45.79 120.97 -152.69
N TYR A 722 -46.56 122.04 -152.55
CA TYR A 722 -47.77 122.05 -151.73
C TYR A 722 -48.84 121.05 -152.17
N GLY A 723 -49.11 120.89 -153.47
CA GLY A 723 -50.01 119.86 -154.03
C GLY A 723 -49.52 118.40 -153.89
N ASN A 724 -48.31 118.19 -153.35
CA ASN A 724 -47.82 116.88 -152.90
C ASN A 724 -47.99 116.70 -151.37
N ALA A 725 -47.90 117.79 -150.60
CA ALA A 725 -48.12 117.81 -149.16
C ALA A 725 -49.59 117.50 -148.82
N ALA A 726 -50.52 118.15 -149.53
CA ALA A 726 -51.97 117.91 -149.40
C ALA A 726 -52.32 116.42 -149.49
N LYS A 727 -51.71 115.71 -150.47
CA LYS A 727 -51.91 114.28 -150.72
C LYS A 727 -51.34 113.34 -149.63
N GLN A 728 -50.51 113.82 -148.70
CA GLN A 728 -50.11 113.03 -147.52
C GLN A 728 -51.15 113.16 -146.41
N LEU A 729 -51.65 114.37 -146.14
CA LEU A 729 -52.75 114.57 -145.19
C LEU A 729 -54.03 113.87 -145.64
N GLU A 730 -54.30 113.85 -146.94
CA GLU A 730 -55.44 113.11 -147.50
C GLU A 730 -55.33 111.58 -147.31
N ARG A 731 -54.12 111.03 -147.11
CA ARG A 731 -53.93 109.63 -146.67
C ARG A 731 -54.18 109.44 -145.18
N LEU A 732 -53.85 110.42 -144.34
CA LEU A 732 -54.16 110.35 -142.91
C LEU A 732 -55.67 110.20 -142.68
N ARG A 733 -56.49 110.93 -143.47
CA ARG A 733 -57.97 110.84 -143.45
C ARG A 733 -58.51 109.42 -143.68
N GLN A 734 -57.76 108.54 -144.36
CA GLN A 734 -58.16 107.15 -144.63
C GLN A 734 -57.80 106.17 -143.50
N ILE A 735 -56.82 106.51 -142.66
CA ILE A 735 -56.29 105.64 -141.59
C ILE A 735 -56.79 106.09 -140.22
N TYR A 736 -57.01 107.40 -140.04
CA TYR A 736 -57.53 107.99 -138.83
C TYR A 736 -58.50 109.14 -139.19
N VAL A 737 -59.79 108.82 -139.24
CA VAL A 737 -60.84 109.70 -139.81
C VAL A 737 -61.05 110.97 -138.99
N GLU A 738 -60.92 110.90 -137.66
CA GLU A 738 -61.20 112.01 -136.74
C GLU A 738 -59.95 112.84 -136.39
N TYR A 739 -59.00 113.00 -137.31
CA TYR A 739 -57.80 113.82 -137.04
C TYR A 739 -58.15 115.32 -136.97
N PRO A 740 -57.85 116.03 -135.87
CA PRO A 740 -58.19 117.45 -135.73
C PRO A 740 -57.50 118.33 -136.80
N GLY A 741 -58.24 119.29 -137.35
CA GLY A 741 -57.71 120.31 -138.29
C GLY A 741 -57.33 119.83 -139.69
N LEU A 742 -57.47 118.53 -140.00
CA LEU A 742 -56.93 117.94 -141.23
C LEU A 742 -57.46 118.58 -142.54
N GLU A 743 -58.77 118.85 -142.59
CA GLU A 743 -59.45 119.40 -143.77
C GLU A 743 -59.12 120.89 -144.03
N SER A 744 -58.79 121.67 -143.01
CA SER A 744 -58.33 123.07 -143.19
C SER A 744 -56.91 123.12 -143.76
N GLU A 745 -56.03 122.23 -143.30
CA GLU A 745 -54.64 122.20 -143.70
C GLU A 745 -54.45 121.75 -145.16
N ILE A 746 -55.24 120.78 -145.62
CA ILE A 746 -55.26 120.34 -147.03
C ILE A 746 -55.56 121.53 -147.97
N ARG A 747 -56.61 122.30 -147.68
CA ARG A 747 -56.99 123.46 -148.52
C ARG A 747 -55.96 124.59 -148.48
N ARG A 748 -55.31 124.82 -147.33
CA ARG A 748 -54.24 125.82 -147.18
C ARG A 748 -53.09 125.54 -148.14
N LEU A 749 -52.70 124.28 -148.25
CA LEU A 749 -51.62 123.84 -149.13
C LEU A 749 -51.97 124.06 -150.61
N GLU A 750 -53.19 123.75 -151.05
CA GLU A 750 -53.61 123.94 -152.44
C GLU A 750 -53.59 125.43 -152.87
N GLY A 751 -53.95 126.35 -151.98
CA GLY A 751 -53.88 127.80 -152.25
C GLY A 751 -52.45 128.31 -152.46
N LEU A 752 -51.50 127.85 -151.64
CA LEU A 752 -50.10 128.30 -151.67
C LEU A 752 -49.36 127.96 -152.99
N GLU A 753 -49.86 127.01 -153.79
CA GLU A 753 -49.28 126.70 -155.09
C GLU A 753 -49.62 127.74 -156.18
N GLN A 754 -50.70 128.52 -156.00
CA GLN A 754 -51.09 129.56 -156.96
C GLN A 754 -50.29 130.87 -156.79
N GLU A 755 -50.00 131.27 -155.55
CA GLU A 755 -49.36 132.56 -155.23
C GLU A 755 -47.86 132.64 -155.59
N LEU A 756 -47.21 131.52 -155.89
CA LEU A 756 -45.75 131.41 -156.03
C LEU A 756 -45.13 132.16 -157.23
N LYS A 757 -45.89 133.04 -157.90
CA LYS A 757 -45.55 133.65 -159.18
C LYS A 757 -45.00 135.09 -159.07
N GLN A 758 -45.11 135.81 -157.92
CA GLN A 758 -44.51 137.16 -157.62
C GLN A 758 -44.11 137.29 -156.07
N PRO A 759 -43.30 138.26 -155.52
CA PRO A 759 -42.52 138.23 -154.20
C PRO A 759 -42.95 139.22 -153.03
N ARG A 760 -42.44 139.43 -151.75
CA ARG A 760 -41.39 139.03 -150.68
C ARG A 760 -41.81 139.67 -149.27
N ARG A 761 -41.23 139.80 -148.01
CA ARG A 761 -39.98 139.78 -147.09
C ARG A 761 -40.48 139.76 -145.55
N LYS A 762 -39.82 139.88 -144.34
CA LYS A 762 -38.51 139.52 -143.62
C LYS A 762 -38.43 140.06 -142.09
N GLU A 763 -37.74 139.39 -141.10
CA GLU A 763 -37.17 139.83 -139.72
C GLU A 763 -38.06 140.11 -138.41
N VAL A 764 -37.67 140.14 -137.07
CA VAL A 764 -36.61 139.54 -136.12
C VAL A 764 -36.76 139.90 -134.54
N ALA A 765 -36.02 139.27 -133.56
CA ALA A 765 -35.67 139.63 -132.10
C ALA A 765 -36.62 139.29 -130.85
N GLU A 766 -36.33 139.25 -129.49
CA GLU A 766 -35.17 139.00 -128.50
C GLU A 766 -35.58 138.81 -126.93
N PRO A 767 -34.68 138.47 -125.92
CA PRO A 767 -34.94 138.04 -124.46
C PRO A 767 -34.24 138.90 -123.28
N PRO A 768 -33.74 138.51 -122.02
CA PRO A 768 -33.85 137.41 -120.95
C PRO A 768 -33.77 137.82 -119.36
N ARG A 769 -33.62 136.87 -118.34
CA ARG A 769 -33.18 136.94 -116.83
C ARG A 769 -34.26 136.71 -115.68
N ALA A 770 -34.15 136.46 -114.31
CA ALA A 770 -33.24 136.06 -113.13
C ALA A 770 -34.15 135.70 -111.82
N ARG A 771 -33.91 135.42 -110.47
CA ARG A 771 -32.93 135.17 -109.29
C ARG A 771 -33.78 134.72 -107.98
N ALA A 772 -33.46 134.44 -106.65
CA ALA A 772 -32.38 133.96 -105.69
C ALA A 772 -32.83 133.73 -104.14
N ASP A 773 -32.00 133.08 -103.24
CA ASP A 773 -31.86 133.04 -101.70
C ASP A 773 -32.74 132.17 -100.66
N ALA A 774 -32.60 132.28 -99.28
CA ALA A 774 -32.68 131.17 -98.23
C ALA A 774 -33.69 131.13 -96.96
N PRO A 775 -33.37 130.94 -95.62
CA PRO A 775 -33.92 129.87 -94.69
C PRO A 775 -34.62 130.26 -93.30
N VAL A 776 -35.14 129.30 -92.45
CA VAL A 776 -35.31 129.30 -90.91
C VAL A 776 -36.22 128.16 -90.27
N LEU A 777 -36.32 128.03 -88.91
CA LEU A 777 -37.00 127.04 -87.99
C LEU A 777 -37.95 127.75 -86.95
N PRO A 778 -38.44 127.17 -85.80
CA PRO A 778 -39.10 125.89 -85.40
C PRO A 778 -40.54 126.18 -84.81
N PRO A 779 -41.00 125.89 -83.55
CA PRO A 779 -40.95 124.75 -82.58
C PRO A 779 -42.35 124.32 -81.98
N SER A 780 -42.38 123.66 -80.79
CA SER A 780 -43.42 123.66 -79.69
C SER A 780 -44.75 122.87 -79.81
N GLU A 781 -45.46 122.40 -78.74
CA GLU A 781 -45.17 122.04 -77.31
C GLU A 781 -46.36 121.24 -76.64
N LYS A 782 -46.05 120.30 -75.70
CA LYS A 782 -46.77 119.90 -74.44
C LYS A 782 -48.12 119.13 -74.38
N GLU A 783 -48.43 118.35 -73.31
CA GLU A 783 -47.80 118.15 -71.97
C GLU A 783 -47.81 116.66 -71.50
N VAL A 784 -47.18 116.33 -70.34
CA VAL A 784 -46.90 114.94 -69.87
C VAL A 784 -47.32 114.64 -68.39
N GLY A 785 -47.78 113.40 -68.10
CA GLY A 785 -47.82 112.80 -66.75
C GLY A 785 -47.78 111.25 -66.80
N ALA A 786 -46.67 110.56 -66.46
CA ALA A 786 -46.07 110.30 -65.12
C ALA A 786 -46.64 108.99 -64.48
N THR A 787 -45.91 108.11 -63.76
CA THR A 787 -44.60 108.16 -63.07
C THR A 787 -44.11 106.68 -62.80
N VAL A 788 -42.83 106.25 -62.97
CA VAL A 788 -41.72 106.13 -61.94
C VAL A 788 -41.88 104.94 -60.95
N ILE A 789 -40.90 104.11 -60.50
CA ILE A 789 -39.42 103.99 -60.72
C ILE A 789 -38.85 102.56 -60.39
N MET A 790 -37.51 102.40 -60.51
CA MET A 790 -36.54 101.33 -60.09
C MET A 790 -36.80 100.56 -58.76
N GLY A 791 -36.11 99.45 -58.38
CA GLY A 791 -34.96 98.73 -58.99
C GLY A 791 -34.32 97.61 -58.11
N ARG A 792 -33.08 97.21 -58.45
CA ARG A 792 -32.19 96.18 -57.83
C ARG A 792 -31.76 96.53 -56.38
N PRO A 793 -31.33 95.59 -55.48
CA PRO A 793 -30.21 94.64 -55.71
C PRO A 793 -30.30 93.25 -55.01
N SER A 794 -29.16 92.53 -54.96
CA SER A 794 -28.95 91.14 -54.51
C SER A 794 -28.26 91.02 -53.14
N VAL A 795 -28.33 89.85 -52.49
CA VAL A 795 -27.19 89.06 -51.94
C VAL A 795 -27.61 87.89 -51.00
N ARG A 796 -26.89 86.76 -51.12
CA ARG A 796 -26.67 85.62 -50.18
C ARG A 796 -27.74 84.51 -49.95
N ALA A 797 -27.15 83.31 -49.80
CA ALA A 797 -27.59 82.11 -49.07
C ALA A 797 -28.82 81.34 -49.59
N ALA A 798 -28.97 80.03 -49.33
CA ALA A 798 -28.04 78.89 -49.24
C ALA A 798 -28.89 77.65 -48.85
N ARG A 799 -28.59 76.45 -49.39
CA ARG A 799 -29.31 75.19 -49.08
C ARG A 799 -30.78 75.23 -49.60
N ILE A 800 -31.55 74.14 -49.78
CA ILE A 800 -31.36 72.71 -49.48
C ILE A 800 -31.83 71.89 -50.72
N GLU A 801 -31.40 70.62 -50.76
CA GLU A 801 -32.19 69.46 -51.26
C GLU A 801 -32.23 69.10 -52.76
N ALA A 802 -32.64 67.84 -52.95
CA ALA A 802 -32.97 67.09 -54.16
C ALA A 802 -31.85 66.78 -55.18
N SER A 803 -31.79 65.59 -55.80
CA SER A 803 -32.15 64.20 -55.41
C SER A 803 -31.82 63.28 -56.60
N THR A 804 -31.64 61.98 -56.36
CA THR A 804 -31.81 60.82 -57.28
C THR A 804 -31.80 61.09 -58.81
N THR A 805 -30.99 60.43 -59.64
CA THR A 805 -30.80 58.96 -59.70
C THR A 805 -29.59 58.63 -60.59
N GLY A 806 -28.83 57.58 -60.27
CA GLY A 806 -27.70 57.13 -61.11
C GLY A 806 -27.10 55.82 -60.60
N GLN A 807 -27.56 54.69 -61.15
CA GLN A 807 -27.16 53.35 -60.72
C GLN A 807 -25.86 52.90 -61.42
N GLU A 808 -24.91 52.42 -60.62
CA GLU A 808 -24.23 51.13 -60.79
C GLU A 808 -23.25 50.81 -61.95
N VAL A 809 -22.39 49.81 -61.66
CA VAL A 809 -21.67 48.90 -62.57
C VAL A 809 -20.49 49.41 -63.44
N GLN A 810 -19.29 49.05 -62.96
CA GLN A 810 -18.11 48.53 -63.69
C GLN A 810 -17.43 49.35 -64.80
N HIS A 811 -16.28 49.95 -64.45
CA HIS A 811 -15.00 49.98 -65.20
C HIS A 811 -13.87 49.81 -64.12
N GLY A 812 -12.62 49.42 -64.39
CA GLY A 812 -11.98 48.94 -65.62
C GLY A 812 -10.44 48.86 -65.51
N ARG A 813 -9.89 47.67 -65.20
CA ARG A 813 -8.58 47.11 -65.67
C ARG A 813 -7.27 47.97 -65.64
N VAL A 814 -6.40 47.71 -64.64
CA VAL A 814 -4.90 47.61 -64.72
C VAL A 814 -4.11 48.94 -65.02
N PRO A 815 -2.78 49.10 -64.74
CA PRO A 815 -1.77 48.33 -63.98
C PRO A 815 -1.17 49.07 -62.75
N GLN A 816 -0.09 48.47 -62.20
CA GLN A 816 1.02 49.00 -61.39
C GLN A 816 1.22 50.53 -61.26
N ASP A 817 1.69 50.90 -60.07
CA ASP A 817 2.83 51.82 -59.90
C ASP A 817 4.00 51.04 -59.25
N GLU A 818 5.25 51.48 -59.43
CA GLU A 818 6.48 50.70 -59.15
C GLU A 818 7.52 51.55 -58.37
N LEU A 819 8.78 51.06 -58.27
CA LEU A 819 9.95 51.67 -57.58
C LEU A 819 9.94 51.47 -56.03
N ALA A 820 11.07 51.29 -55.32
CA ALA A 820 12.48 50.97 -55.64
C ALA A 820 13.21 50.76 -54.27
N GLU A 821 14.38 50.14 -54.08
CA GLU A 821 15.24 49.16 -54.79
C GLU A 821 16.41 48.82 -53.81
N VAL A 822 17.48 48.13 -54.24
CA VAL A 822 18.87 48.17 -53.69
C VAL A 822 19.22 47.27 -52.47
N GLN A 823 19.97 46.20 -52.77
CA GLN A 823 20.94 45.47 -51.90
C GLN A 823 22.33 46.21 -51.92
N PRO A 824 23.51 45.78 -51.37
CA PRO A 824 23.91 44.43 -50.89
C PRO A 824 25.07 44.29 -49.83
N LYS A 825 25.56 43.04 -49.64
CA LYS A 825 27.00 42.59 -49.59
C LYS A 825 27.92 42.64 -48.31
N VAL A 826 28.35 41.41 -47.93
CA VAL A 826 29.64 40.88 -47.37
C VAL A 826 30.25 41.26 -45.99
N ALA A 827 30.87 40.22 -45.39
CA ALA A 827 32.08 40.20 -44.54
C ALA A 827 31.96 40.68 -43.06
N ALA A 828 32.76 40.23 -42.08
CA ALA A 828 33.98 39.37 -42.08
C ALA A 828 34.14 38.62 -40.73
N SER A 829 35.15 37.73 -40.62
CA SER A 829 35.73 37.26 -39.35
C SER A 829 36.97 38.07 -38.96
N PRO A 830 37.49 37.96 -37.71
CA PRO A 830 38.74 37.21 -37.54
C PRO A 830 38.90 36.45 -36.20
N PHE A 831 39.94 35.62 -36.12
CA PHE A 831 40.46 34.97 -34.90
C PHE A 831 41.51 35.87 -34.19
N PRO A 832 41.87 35.59 -32.90
CA PRO A 832 43.00 34.70 -32.63
C PRO A 832 42.79 33.70 -31.47
N SER A 833 43.52 32.57 -31.52
CA SER A 833 43.82 31.70 -30.36
C SER A 833 45.25 31.95 -29.85
N PRO A 834 45.77 31.24 -28.83
CA PRO A 834 46.71 30.16 -29.17
C PRO A 834 46.95 29.00 -28.16
N LYS A 835 47.20 27.78 -28.70
CA LYS A 835 48.15 26.74 -28.20
C LYS A 835 47.81 26.03 -26.85
N ILE A 836 48.27 24.81 -26.51
CA ILE A 836 49.12 23.76 -27.12
C ILE A 836 48.72 22.40 -26.45
N TRP A 837 48.92 21.16 -26.96
CA TRP A 837 49.42 20.54 -28.21
C TRP A 837 48.54 19.27 -28.48
N LEU A 838 48.88 18.08 -29.02
CA LEU A 838 50.05 17.44 -29.66
C LEU A 838 49.51 16.40 -30.69
N MET A 839 50.35 15.57 -31.32
CA MET A 839 49.99 14.56 -32.34
C MET A 839 50.91 13.33 -32.33
N ALA A 840 50.40 12.20 -32.84
CA ALA A 840 51.04 11.11 -33.62
C ALA A 840 52.44 10.54 -33.31
N ALA A 841 52.56 9.20 -33.38
CA ALA A 841 53.61 8.45 -34.11
C ALA A 841 53.25 6.96 -34.22
N ALA A 842 53.88 6.21 -35.14
CA ALA A 842 53.67 4.76 -35.30
C ALA A 842 54.94 4.02 -35.77
N ALA A 843 55.00 2.72 -35.43
CA ALA A 843 55.86 1.65 -35.96
C ALA A 843 57.40 1.75 -35.79
N ILE A 844 57.99 0.68 -35.23
CA ILE A 844 59.23 0.06 -35.73
C ILE A 844 59.34 -1.41 -35.27
N VAL A 845 59.61 -2.30 -36.23
CA VAL A 845 60.29 -3.61 -36.17
C VAL A 845 59.95 -4.61 -35.02
N VAL A 846 59.27 -5.69 -35.40
CA VAL A 846 59.44 -7.02 -34.79
C VAL A 846 60.86 -7.53 -35.08
N LEU A 847 61.67 -7.89 -34.07
CA LEU A 847 62.72 -8.95 -34.12
C LEU A 847 63.58 -9.06 -32.83
N VAL A 848 62.99 -9.48 -31.70
CA VAL A 848 63.52 -10.49 -30.73
C VAL A 848 62.38 -10.73 -29.71
N GLY A 849 61.78 -11.90 -29.58
CA GLY A 849 61.87 -13.08 -30.42
C GLY A 849 60.91 -14.18 -29.92
N GLY A 850 60.29 -14.93 -30.83
CA GLY A 850 59.46 -16.10 -30.50
C GLY A 850 60.28 -17.32 -30.06
N TRP A 851 61.39 -17.10 -29.34
CA TRP A 851 62.46 -18.09 -29.13
C TRP A 851 62.85 -18.27 -27.65
N MET A 852 61.89 -18.20 -26.73
CA MET A 852 62.06 -18.92 -25.45
C MET A 852 60.75 -19.50 -24.91
N VAL A 853 60.18 -20.37 -25.75
CA VAL A 853 59.43 -21.52 -25.26
C VAL A 853 60.32 -22.29 -24.26
N TYR A 854 59.71 -22.79 -23.17
CA TYR A 854 60.27 -23.85 -22.30
C TYR A 854 61.34 -23.47 -21.23
N ARG A 855 60.93 -22.82 -20.13
CA ARG A 855 60.93 -23.44 -18.76
C ARG A 855 60.45 -22.53 -17.60
N MET A 856 59.87 -23.19 -16.59
CA MET A 856 60.05 -23.04 -15.12
C MET A 856 60.92 -21.86 -14.61
N THR A 857 60.61 -21.13 -13.51
CA THR A 857 59.87 -21.50 -12.27
C THR A 857 59.12 -20.35 -11.56
N SER A 858 57.97 -20.69 -10.96
CA SER A 858 57.29 -20.15 -9.75
C SER A 858 57.78 -18.89 -9.00
N SER A 859 56.82 -17.98 -8.74
CA SER A 859 56.53 -17.40 -7.39
C SER A 859 55.06 -16.94 -7.34
N PRO A 860 54.31 -17.14 -6.24
CA PRO A 860 52.95 -16.61 -6.09
C PRO A 860 52.98 -15.12 -5.72
N ALA A 861 51.95 -14.36 -6.12
CA ALA A 861 51.79 -12.96 -5.72
C ALA A 861 51.08 -12.84 -4.37
N ASP A 862 51.51 -11.89 -3.54
CA ASP A 862 50.84 -11.54 -2.29
C ASP A 862 49.53 -10.80 -2.55
N ILE A 863 48.57 -10.97 -1.64
CA ILE A 863 47.18 -10.55 -1.78
C ILE A 863 46.86 -9.45 -0.78
N SER A 864 46.26 -8.35 -1.25
CA SER A 864 45.73 -7.31 -0.38
C SER A 864 44.52 -7.83 0.39
N VAL A 865 44.72 -8.12 1.68
CA VAL A 865 43.68 -8.48 2.65
C VAL A 865 43.38 -7.26 3.52
N LYS A 866 42.10 -7.01 3.78
CA LYS A 866 41.64 -5.92 4.64
C LYS A 866 40.90 -6.49 5.84
N VAL A 867 41.17 -5.95 7.02
CA VAL A 867 40.62 -6.47 8.28
C VAL A 867 40.01 -5.32 9.07
N ASN A 868 38.71 -5.43 9.33
CA ASN A 868 37.98 -4.51 10.20
C ASN A 868 37.66 -5.22 11.52
N ALA A 869 37.52 -4.47 12.60
CA ALA A 869 37.07 -4.97 13.89
C ALA A 869 35.87 -4.17 14.40
N THR A 870 35.12 -4.77 15.34
CA THR A 870 33.97 -4.14 16.00
C THR A 870 34.12 -4.37 17.52
N PRO A 871 34.33 -3.33 18.34
CA PRO A 871 34.36 -1.89 18.02
C PRO A 871 35.45 -1.46 17.03
N GLU A 872 35.25 -0.35 16.32
CA GLU A 872 36.12 0.08 15.20
C GLU A 872 37.54 0.49 15.65
N ASP A 873 37.74 0.83 16.93
CA ASP A 873 39.04 1.21 17.52
C ASP A 873 39.88 0.02 18.04
N SER A 874 39.47 -1.24 17.77
CA SER A 874 40.14 -2.43 18.33
C SER A 874 41.55 -2.63 17.77
N ALA A 875 42.54 -2.92 18.62
CA ALA A 875 43.89 -3.24 18.20
C ALA A 875 43.93 -4.57 17.42
N ILE A 876 44.21 -4.51 16.11
CA ILE A 876 44.32 -5.67 15.22
C ILE A 876 45.78 -6.10 15.07
N THR A 877 46.04 -7.40 15.12
CA THR A 877 47.33 -8.02 14.79
C THR A 877 47.13 -9.09 13.71
N ILE A 878 48.12 -9.23 12.83
CA ILE A 878 48.18 -10.27 11.80
C ILE A 878 49.50 -11.03 11.96
N ASP A 879 49.39 -12.34 12.19
CA ASP A 879 50.50 -13.25 12.55
C ASP A 879 51.35 -12.72 13.72
N GLY A 880 50.68 -12.10 14.70
CA GLY A 880 51.30 -11.48 15.89
C GLY A 880 51.88 -10.08 15.66
N VAL A 881 51.87 -9.55 14.43
CA VAL A 881 52.36 -8.19 14.11
C VAL A 881 51.19 -7.19 14.11
N SER A 882 51.31 -6.12 14.89
CA SER A 882 50.29 -5.07 14.98
C SER A 882 50.05 -4.35 13.64
N CYS A 883 48.79 -4.02 13.36
CA CYS A 883 48.32 -3.43 12.12
C CYS A 883 47.54 -2.15 12.41
N ALA A 884 48.07 -0.99 11.98
CA ALA A 884 47.42 0.30 12.17
C ALA A 884 46.12 0.39 11.33
N ILE A 885 45.09 1.03 11.89
CA ILE A 885 43.77 1.17 11.26
C ILE A 885 43.79 2.36 10.28
N PRO A 886 43.20 2.23 9.07
CA PRO A 886 42.52 1.06 8.51
C PRO A 886 43.50 -0.07 8.12
N CYS A 887 43.32 -1.25 8.70
CA CYS A 887 44.25 -2.36 8.51
C CYS A 887 44.07 -3.02 7.13
N GLN A 888 45.02 -2.76 6.24
CA GLN A 888 45.10 -3.38 4.92
C GLN A 888 46.55 -3.80 4.65
N ARG A 889 46.78 -5.10 4.41
CA ARG A 889 48.12 -5.69 4.32
C ARG A 889 48.20 -6.73 3.20
N LEU A 890 49.34 -6.79 2.53
CA LEU A 890 49.67 -7.86 1.59
C LEU A 890 50.02 -9.13 2.38
N LEU A 891 49.29 -10.22 2.14
CA LEU A 891 49.51 -11.54 2.72
C LEU A 891 49.67 -12.59 1.61
N SER A 892 50.62 -13.50 1.77
CA SER A 892 50.87 -14.57 0.80
C SER A 892 49.71 -15.58 0.78
N PRO A 893 49.55 -16.40 -0.29
CA PRO A 893 48.53 -17.44 -0.33
C PRO A 893 48.82 -18.58 0.67
N GLY A 894 48.32 -18.45 1.91
CA GLY A 894 48.59 -19.37 3.01
C GLY A 894 47.53 -19.36 4.11
N LYS A 895 47.83 -20.02 5.24
CA LYS A 895 47.07 -19.84 6.49
C LYS A 895 47.71 -18.72 7.30
N HIS A 896 46.89 -17.76 7.72
CA HIS A 896 47.30 -16.63 8.57
C HIS A 896 46.42 -16.59 9.82
N SER A 897 46.89 -15.90 10.86
CA SER A 897 46.18 -15.73 12.13
C SER A 897 45.87 -14.25 12.36
N LEU A 898 44.59 -13.91 12.43
CA LEU A 898 44.12 -12.59 12.81
C LEU A 898 43.76 -12.59 14.29
N ALA A 899 44.20 -11.61 15.06
CA ALA A 899 43.72 -11.40 16.42
C ALA A 899 43.37 -9.93 16.68
N ALA A 900 42.25 -9.70 17.36
CA ALA A 900 41.78 -8.37 17.74
C ALA A 900 41.56 -8.29 19.26
N GLN A 901 41.91 -7.16 19.85
CA GLN A 901 41.75 -6.86 21.28
C GLN A 901 41.24 -5.43 21.47
N HIS A 902 40.36 -5.23 22.45
CA HIS A 902 39.81 -3.92 22.82
C HIS A 902 39.54 -3.92 24.32
N GLU A 903 39.83 -2.81 25.02
CA GLU A 903 39.55 -2.73 26.45
C GLU A 903 38.04 -2.87 26.73
N GLY A 904 37.68 -3.65 27.74
CA GLY A 904 36.29 -4.00 28.05
C GLY A 904 35.69 -5.13 27.21
N PHE A 905 36.42 -5.72 26.25
CA PHE A 905 35.95 -6.83 25.42
C PHE A 905 36.92 -8.02 25.43
N ASN A 906 36.38 -9.24 25.33
CA ASN A 906 37.15 -10.47 25.20
C ASN A 906 37.87 -10.50 23.84
N GLY A 907 39.20 -10.51 23.87
CA GLY A 907 40.03 -10.61 22.68
C GLY A 907 39.82 -11.93 21.93
N ILE A 908 39.73 -11.87 20.59
CA ILE A 908 39.50 -13.03 19.73
C ILE A 908 40.72 -13.30 18.84
N THR A 909 40.95 -14.56 18.50
CA THR A 909 41.95 -15.00 17.51
C THR A 909 41.32 -15.99 16.54
N GLN A 910 41.43 -15.73 15.24
CA GLN A 910 40.81 -16.49 14.17
C GLN A 910 41.83 -16.76 13.06
N SER A 911 42.00 -18.03 12.69
CA SER A 911 42.83 -18.39 11.53
C SER A 911 42.02 -18.31 10.24
N ILE A 912 42.56 -17.58 9.26
CA ILE A 912 42.03 -17.44 7.90
C ILE A 912 42.90 -18.20 6.90
N GLN A 913 42.36 -18.49 5.72
CA GLN A 913 43.12 -19.11 4.62
C GLN A 913 42.99 -18.28 3.34
N VAL A 914 44.08 -17.59 2.99
CA VAL A 914 44.20 -16.68 1.85
C VAL A 914 44.48 -17.49 0.58
N LYS A 915 43.74 -17.20 -0.50
CA LYS A 915 43.80 -17.96 -1.77
C LYS A 915 44.02 -17.03 -2.96
N SER A 916 44.96 -17.39 -3.83
CA SER A 916 45.36 -16.62 -5.03
C SER A 916 44.16 -16.17 -5.87
N GLY A 917 44.02 -14.86 -6.06
CA GLY A 917 43.07 -14.26 -7.01
C GLY A 917 41.83 -13.58 -6.42
N ALA A 918 41.65 -13.54 -5.10
CA ALA A 918 40.56 -12.81 -4.44
C ALA A 918 41.09 -11.91 -3.32
N SER A 919 40.54 -10.71 -3.15
CA SER A 919 40.83 -9.79 -2.04
C SER A 919 39.69 -9.83 -1.00
N PRO A 920 39.74 -10.72 0.01
CA PRO A 920 38.72 -10.80 1.04
C PRO A 920 38.86 -9.66 2.06
N ASP A 921 37.73 -9.00 2.35
CA ASP A 921 37.54 -8.21 3.58
C ASP A 921 37.08 -9.18 4.69
N PHE A 922 37.77 -9.16 5.85
CA PHE A 922 37.39 -9.92 7.03
C PHE A 922 36.94 -9.01 8.17
N SER A 923 35.93 -9.42 8.94
CA SER A 923 35.44 -8.69 10.12
C SER A 923 35.57 -9.53 11.40
N LEU A 924 36.06 -8.89 12.47
CA LEU A 924 36.18 -9.47 13.81
C LEU A 924 35.25 -8.74 14.79
N SER A 925 34.29 -9.45 15.38
CA SER A 925 33.38 -8.87 16.38
C SER A 925 33.73 -9.38 17.77
N LEU A 926 34.07 -8.47 18.67
CA LEU A 926 34.45 -8.78 20.05
C LEU A 926 33.21 -8.80 20.96
N LEU A 927 33.23 -9.61 22.02
CA LEU A 927 32.14 -9.69 23.00
C LEU A 927 32.54 -8.97 24.30
N PRO A 928 31.67 -8.15 24.93
CA PRO A 928 31.98 -7.47 26.19
C PRO A 928 32.43 -8.44 27.31
N ILE A 929 33.24 -7.93 28.24
CA ILE A 929 33.58 -8.62 29.49
C ILE A 929 32.57 -8.20 30.55
N GLU A 930 31.70 -9.12 30.97
CA GLU A 930 30.77 -8.89 32.08
C GLU A 930 31.54 -8.84 33.41
N SER A 931 31.45 -7.71 34.11
CA SER A 931 32.12 -7.49 35.39
C SER A 931 31.17 -7.69 36.58
N SER A 932 31.52 -8.61 37.48
CA SER A 932 30.74 -8.87 38.69
C SER A 932 31.06 -7.90 39.83
N GLU A 933 29.98 -7.39 40.42
CA GLU A 933 29.78 -7.00 41.83
C GLU A 933 30.99 -6.54 42.68
N ARG A 934 30.93 -5.31 43.21
CA ARG A 934 31.64 -4.95 44.46
C ARG A 934 30.80 -4.13 45.44
N VAL A 935 30.77 -4.65 46.66
CA VAL A 935 30.35 -4.00 47.90
C VAL A 935 31.23 -2.79 48.23
N VAL A 936 30.63 -1.72 48.76
CA VAL A 936 31.29 -0.75 49.65
C VAL A 936 30.34 -0.39 50.81
N ALA A 937 30.87 -0.24 52.02
CA ALA A 937 30.11 0.16 53.22
C ALA A 937 30.95 1.07 54.14
N ASN A 938 30.25 1.84 55.00
CA ASN A 938 30.74 2.79 56.03
C ASN A 938 31.38 4.11 55.53
N GLY A 939 31.18 5.23 56.26
CA GLY A 939 31.74 6.55 55.87
C GLY A 939 31.50 7.80 56.76
N THR A 940 30.44 7.85 57.58
CA THR A 940 30.18 8.84 58.70
C THR A 940 30.01 10.37 58.46
N ASN A 941 28.91 10.89 59.06
CA ASN A 941 28.75 12.16 59.84
C ASN A 941 28.34 13.54 59.23
N GLY A 942 27.45 14.21 59.98
CA GLY A 942 26.89 15.59 59.79
C GLY A 942 25.42 15.57 59.30
N ASN A 943 24.34 15.60 60.11
CA ASN A 943 23.97 16.40 61.32
C ASN A 943 23.83 17.91 60.98
N VAL A 944 22.74 18.66 61.21
CA VAL A 944 21.55 18.61 62.13
C VAL A 944 20.31 19.18 61.37
N GLY A 945 19.02 18.92 61.64
CA GLY A 945 18.33 18.02 62.59
C GLY A 945 16.90 18.52 62.96
N GLY A 946 16.12 17.70 63.69
CA GLY A 946 14.78 18.02 64.25
C GLY A 946 13.58 17.75 63.30
N THR A 947 12.41 17.26 63.76
CA THR A 947 11.93 16.83 65.09
C THR A 947 11.14 15.49 65.01
N LYS A 948 10.62 14.97 66.13
CA LYS A 948 10.16 13.56 66.31
C LYS A 948 8.62 13.45 66.63
N PRO A 949 8.01 12.27 66.97
CA PRO A 949 6.75 11.80 66.35
C PRO A 949 5.52 11.93 67.29
N THR A 950 4.34 11.34 67.02
CA THR A 950 3.97 9.92 67.34
C THR A 950 2.57 9.56 66.75
N GLU A 951 2.31 8.24 66.67
CA GLU A 951 1.12 7.47 66.23
C GLU A 951 -0.30 8.06 66.42
N GLN A 952 -1.25 7.73 65.51
CA GLN A 952 -2.35 6.76 65.76
C GLN A 952 -3.32 6.54 64.55
N LEU A 953 -4.11 5.45 64.62
CA LEU A 953 -5.16 4.94 63.70
C LEU A 953 -6.49 4.80 64.53
N PRO A 954 -7.70 4.31 64.08
CA PRO A 954 -8.16 3.88 62.74
C PRO A 954 -9.67 4.11 62.35
N SER A 955 -10.03 3.74 61.10
CA SER A 955 -11.24 2.97 60.65
C SER A 955 -12.66 3.55 60.39
N LYS A 956 -13.23 3.14 59.23
CA LYS A 956 -14.64 2.71 58.86
C LYS A 956 -15.84 3.68 59.09
N GLY A 957 -16.96 3.63 58.33
CA GLY A 957 -17.43 2.84 57.17
C GLY A 957 -18.98 2.87 57.01
N ARG A 958 -19.58 2.08 56.07
CA ARG A 958 -21.04 1.80 55.82
C ARG A 958 -21.89 2.85 55.04
N GLU A 959 -23.03 2.56 54.38
CA GLU A 959 -23.60 1.38 53.62
C GLU A 959 -25.01 1.74 52.99
N ARG A 960 -25.52 0.98 51.98
CA ARG A 960 -26.98 0.75 51.61
C ARG A 960 -27.83 1.87 50.91
N THR A 961 -28.96 1.64 50.18
CA THR A 961 -29.66 0.44 49.59
C THR A 961 -30.76 0.77 48.53
N SER A 962 -30.95 -0.14 47.53
CA SER A 962 -32.23 -0.54 46.86
C SER A 962 -32.99 0.48 45.95
N SER A 963 -33.96 0.14 45.08
CA SER A 963 -34.80 -1.09 44.93
C SER A 963 -35.44 -1.31 43.52
N GLY A 964 -35.71 -2.59 43.14
CA GLY A 964 -36.85 -3.07 42.31
C GLY A 964 -36.88 -2.83 40.78
N GLY A 965 -37.46 -3.71 39.92
CA GLY A 965 -37.95 -5.08 40.16
C GLY A 965 -38.65 -5.78 38.94
N THR A 966 -38.45 -7.11 38.84
CA THR A 966 -39.36 -8.16 38.32
C THR A 966 -39.71 -8.35 36.81
N THR A 967 -39.54 -9.61 36.36
CA THR A 967 -40.43 -10.48 35.50
C THR A 967 -40.04 -10.86 34.06
N VAL A 968 -40.35 -12.14 33.75
CA VAL A 968 -40.46 -12.88 32.45
C VAL A 968 -39.18 -13.44 31.82
N ALA A 969 -39.17 -14.77 31.67
CA ALA A 969 -38.34 -15.58 30.75
C ALA A 969 -39.29 -16.52 29.97
N PRO A 970 -38.87 -17.09 28.83
CA PRO A 970 -38.31 -18.46 28.81
C PRO A 970 -37.16 -18.60 27.78
N ALA A 971 -36.45 -19.71 27.55
CA ALA A 971 -36.06 -20.93 28.25
C ALA A 971 -35.33 -21.80 27.18
N ILE A 972 -34.30 -22.57 27.58
CA ILE A 972 -34.10 -24.01 27.31
C ILE A 972 -34.13 -24.49 25.81
N ARG A 973 -33.02 -24.95 25.23
CA ARG A 973 -32.52 -26.37 25.17
C ARG A 973 -33.55 -27.34 24.54
N THR A 974 -33.24 -28.14 23.51
CA THR A 974 -32.58 -29.48 23.57
C THR A 974 -32.33 -30.00 22.13
N ASP A 975 -31.16 -30.56 21.77
CA ASP A 975 -30.87 -32.03 21.68
C ASP A 975 -31.47 -32.66 20.36
N PRO A 976 -31.38 -33.97 19.98
CA PRO A 976 -30.91 -35.13 20.73
C PRO A 976 -30.03 -36.21 20.02
N SER A 977 -29.04 -36.71 20.77
CA SER A 977 -28.67 -38.16 20.86
C SER A 977 -28.09 -38.86 19.60
N LEU A 978 -27.64 -40.13 19.60
CA LEU A 978 -27.75 -41.27 20.54
C LEU A 978 -26.57 -42.27 20.29
N GLY A 979 -26.07 -42.99 21.30
CA GLY A 979 -25.21 -44.18 21.07
C GLY A 979 -24.19 -44.54 22.17
N LYS A 980 -24.36 -45.71 22.80
CA LYS A 980 -23.34 -46.45 23.58
C LYS A 980 -23.17 -47.84 22.95
N ILE A 981 -22.04 -48.53 23.19
CA ILE A 981 -21.95 -49.93 23.69
C ILE A 981 -20.49 -50.48 23.59
N ALA A 982 -20.11 -51.30 24.59
CA ALA A 982 -18.98 -52.26 24.63
C ALA A 982 -17.51 -51.74 24.50
N VAL A 983 -16.47 -52.54 24.80
CA VAL A 983 -16.03 -53.21 26.06
C VAL A 983 -14.84 -54.16 25.75
N LEU A 984 -13.64 -53.87 26.30
CA LEU A 984 -12.48 -54.75 26.64
C LEU A 984 -11.89 -55.75 25.59
N PRO A 985 -10.71 -56.38 25.83
CA PRO A 985 -9.54 -56.00 26.66
C PRO A 985 -8.16 -56.19 25.94
N ASP A 986 -7.07 -56.04 26.71
CA ASP A 986 -5.75 -56.72 26.55
C ASP A 986 -4.79 -56.32 25.39
N THR A 987 -3.44 -56.46 25.49
CA THR A 987 -2.58 -57.16 26.49
C THR A 987 -1.20 -56.50 26.75
N LYS A 988 -0.62 -56.80 27.93
CA LYS A 988 0.82 -57.06 28.26
C LYS A 988 1.93 -55.97 28.24
N LYS A 989 2.33 -55.63 29.48
CA LYS A 989 3.68 -55.43 30.08
C LYS A 989 4.93 -55.89 29.30
N LEU A 990 6.03 -55.13 29.48
CA LEU A 990 7.28 -55.48 30.24
C LEU A 990 8.18 -54.21 30.26
N THR A 991 8.42 -53.53 31.39
CA THR A 991 9.38 -53.81 32.49
C THR A 991 10.86 -53.87 32.04
N GLU A 992 11.63 -52.80 32.29
CA GLU A 992 12.80 -52.80 33.22
C GLU A 992 13.48 -51.42 33.32
N THR A 993 14.18 -51.19 34.43
CA THR A 993 15.02 -50.01 34.70
C THR A 993 16.22 -50.44 35.54
N PRO A 994 17.44 -49.93 35.26
CA PRO A 994 18.44 -49.73 36.30
C PRO A 994 18.74 -48.24 36.53
N LEU A 995 18.87 -47.86 37.80
CA LEU A 995 19.66 -46.70 38.25
C LEU A 995 21.16 -47.10 38.14
N THR A 996 22.18 -46.23 38.19
CA THR A 996 22.28 -44.87 38.76
C THR A 996 23.50 -44.16 38.15
N GLN A 997 23.44 -42.84 37.92
CA GLN A 997 24.54 -41.91 38.25
C GLN A 997 24.15 -40.43 38.02
N SER A 998 24.78 -39.54 38.80
CA SER A 998 24.75 -38.08 38.66
C SER A 998 26.08 -37.56 39.24
N PRO A 999 26.67 -36.47 38.71
CA PRO A 999 26.20 -35.12 39.05
C PRO A 999 26.10 -34.15 37.85
N HIS A 1000 25.80 -32.88 38.16
CA HIS A 1000 25.53 -31.78 37.22
C HIS A 1000 26.44 -31.66 35.98
N VAL A 1001 25.80 -31.56 34.81
CA VAL A 1001 26.13 -30.58 33.76
C VAL A 1001 24.81 -29.98 33.26
N THR A 1002 24.74 -28.67 33.06
CA THR A 1002 23.58 -28.02 32.42
C THR A 1002 23.59 -28.35 30.93
N ALA A 1003 22.76 -29.31 30.52
CA ALA A 1003 22.73 -29.78 29.14
C ALA A 1003 22.20 -28.68 28.19
N ILE A 1004 23.02 -28.34 27.19
CA ILE A 1004 22.55 -27.61 26.00
C ILE A 1004 21.46 -28.48 25.34
N PRO A 1005 20.30 -27.93 24.94
CA PRO A 1005 19.28 -28.71 24.25
C PRO A 1005 19.85 -29.28 22.96
N ALA A 1006 19.90 -30.60 22.87
CA ALA A 1006 20.36 -31.27 21.66
C ALA A 1006 19.37 -30.99 20.52
N VAL A 1007 19.89 -30.46 19.41
CA VAL A 1007 19.12 -30.15 18.21
C VAL A 1007 19.66 -30.92 17.01
N ALA A 1008 18.74 -31.42 16.18
CA ALA A 1008 19.03 -31.94 14.86
C ALA A 1008 19.16 -30.77 13.87
N GLN A 1009 20.06 -30.88 12.90
CA GLN A 1009 19.90 -30.11 11.66
C GLN A 1009 18.94 -30.89 10.76
N VAL A 1010 17.87 -30.22 10.31
CA VAL A 1010 16.90 -30.77 9.36
C VAL A 1010 17.17 -30.13 8.01
N VAL A 1011 17.28 -30.96 6.96
CA VAL A 1011 17.56 -30.51 5.59
C VAL A 1011 16.54 -31.15 4.66
N VAL A 1012 15.44 -30.44 4.43
CA VAL A 1012 14.42 -30.87 3.46
C VAL A 1012 14.87 -30.45 2.06
N ARG A 1013 14.84 -31.37 1.10
CA ARG A 1013 15.34 -31.16 -0.28
C ARG A 1013 14.25 -31.48 -1.31
N ASN A 1014 14.47 -31.14 -2.58
CA ASN A 1014 13.51 -31.33 -3.69
C ASN A 1014 12.18 -30.57 -3.50
N LEU A 1015 12.18 -29.50 -2.72
CA LEU A 1015 11.01 -28.64 -2.51
C LEU A 1015 10.75 -27.73 -3.73
N PRO A 1016 9.49 -27.51 -4.13
CA PRO A 1016 9.14 -26.42 -5.03
C PRO A 1016 9.64 -25.05 -4.50
N ALA A 1017 9.99 -24.13 -5.39
CA ALA A 1017 10.56 -22.82 -4.99
C ALA A 1017 9.59 -21.91 -4.21
N THR A 1018 8.28 -22.22 -4.19
CA THR A 1018 7.25 -21.55 -3.38
C THR A 1018 6.94 -22.27 -2.06
N ALA A 1019 7.65 -23.37 -1.76
CA ALA A 1019 7.29 -24.25 -0.66
C ALA A 1019 7.66 -23.70 0.72
N ARG A 1020 6.84 -24.06 1.71
CA ARG A 1020 7.03 -23.79 3.13
C ARG A 1020 6.89 -25.09 3.92
N VAL A 1021 7.86 -25.31 4.80
CA VAL A 1021 7.89 -26.40 5.78
C VAL A 1021 7.46 -25.81 7.11
N LYS A 1022 6.37 -26.33 7.69
CA LYS A 1022 5.91 -25.93 9.02
C LYS A 1022 6.08 -27.08 10.01
N MET A 1023 6.51 -26.76 11.23
CA MET A 1023 6.56 -27.69 12.35
C MET A 1023 5.32 -27.55 13.25
N GLU A 1024 5.05 -28.61 14.00
CA GLU A 1024 3.94 -28.72 14.96
C GLU A 1024 3.95 -27.62 16.05
N ASN A 1025 5.12 -27.09 16.40
CA ASN A 1025 5.28 -25.95 17.32
C ASN A 1025 4.89 -24.58 16.70
N GLY A 1026 4.54 -24.54 15.42
CA GLY A 1026 4.16 -23.34 14.68
C GLY A 1026 5.26 -22.71 13.82
N GLU A 1027 6.53 -23.06 14.03
CA GLU A 1027 7.66 -22.51 13.28
C GLU A 1027 7.55 -22.88 11.79
N THR A 1028 7.83 -21.93 10.90
CA THR A 1028 7.66 -22.08 9.45
C THR A 1028 8.87 -21.57 8.70
N HIS A 1029 9.48 -22.44 7.88
CA HIS A 1029 10.67 -22.14 7.09
C HIS A 1029 10.35 -22.27 5.60
N SER A 1030 10.75 -21.28 4.78
CA SER A 1030 10.52 -21.29 3.33
C SER A 1030 11.72 -21.88 2.59
N ALA A 1031 11.46 -22.58 1.48
CA ALA A 1031 12.51 -23.11 0.61
C ALA A 1031 13.38 -21.99 0.00
N ASP A 1032 14.67 -22.26 -0.16
CA ASP A 1032 15.60 -21.43 -0.92
C ASP A 1032 15.47 -21.69 -2.43
N THR A 1033 16.15 -20.86 -3.22
CA THR A 1033 16.15 -20.95 -4.70
C THR A 1033 16.77 -22.24 -5.28
N SER A 1034 17.34 -23.12 -4.44
CA SER A 1034 17.83 -24.44 -4.83
C SER A 1034 16.85 -25.58 -4.50
N GLY A 1035 15.65 -25.26 -3.98
CA GLY A 1035 14.66 -26.26 -3.59
C GLY A 1035 15.03 -26.99 -2.30
N MET A 1036 15.78 -26.34 -1.41
CA MET A 1036 16.15 -26.86 -0.09
C MET A 1036 15.69 -25.92 1.02
N VAL A 1037 15.50 -26.43 2.23
CA VAL A 1037 15.50 -25.61 3.44
C VAL A 1037 16.32 -26.28 4.53
N ARG A 1038 17.05 -25.47 5.30
CA ARG A 1038 17.83 -25.91 6.45
C ARG A 1038 17.37 -25.18 7.70
N PHE A 1039 17.07 -25.94 8.76
CA PHE A 1039 16.71 -25.40 10.07
C PHE A 1039 17.16 -26.35 11.18
N THR A 1040 17.14 -25.88 12.43
CA THR A 1040 17.43 -26.71 13.62
C THR A 1040 16.16 -26.99 14.39
N ALA A 1041 15.94 -28.24 14.77
CA ALA A 1041 14.77 -28.68 15.52
C ALA A 1041 15.18 -29.58 16.71
N PRO A 1042 14.36 -29.75 17.75
CA PRO A 1042 14.63 -30.68 18.85
C PRO A 1042 14.82 -32.13 18.36
N LEU A 1043 15.49 -32.95 19.19
CA LEU A 1043 15.51 -34.40 18.98
C LEU A 1043 14.18 -35.01 19.46
N GLY A 1044 13.55 -35.82 18.60
CA GLY A 1044 12.23 -36.41 18.88
C GLY A 1044 11.44 -36.74 17.62
N SER A 1045 10.24 -37.27 17.79
CA SER A 1045 9.27 -37.47 16.71
C SER A 1045 8.51 -36.18 16.45
N HIS A 1046 8.60 -35.66 15.23
CA HIS A 1046 7.95 -34.42 14.80
C HIS A 1046 7.25 -34.60 13.45
N THR A 1047 6.16 -33.86 13.23
CA THR A 1047 5.50 -33.80 11.91
C THR A 1047 5.90 -32.51 11.19
N LEU A 1048 6.26 -32.65 9.90
CA LEU A 1048 6.61 -31.55 9.00
C LEU A 1048 5.52 -31.37 7.95
N ASP A 1049 4.79 -30.27 8.01
CA ASP A 1049 3.74 -29.93 7.05
C ASP A 1049 4.32 -29.14 5.87
N LEU A 1050 4.29 -29.73 4.68
CA LEU A 1050 4.72 -29.10 3.43
C LEU A 1050 3.54 -28.45 2.72
N THR A 1051 3.69 -27.18 2.34
CA THR A 1051 2.70 -26.41 1.57
C THR A 1051 3.41 -25.63 0.46
N ALA A 1052 2.93 -25.69 -0.78
CA ALA A 1052 3.50 -24.94 -1.91
C ALA A 1052 2.40 -24.54 -2.90
N GLU A 1053 2.57 -23.40 -3.56
CA GLU A 1053 1.58 -22.87 -4.50
C GLU A 1053 1.54 -23.71 -5.78
N GLY A 1054 0.37 -24.28 -6.10
CA GLY A 1054 0.18 -25.21 -7.23
C GLY A 1054 0.43 -26.70 -6.93
N TYR A 1055 0.67 -27.06 -5.66
CA TYR A 1055 0.95 -28.44 -5.23
C TYR A 1055 0.06 -28.87 -4.06
N ASN A 1056 -0.23 -30.16 -3.96
CA ASN A 1056 -0.97 -30.75 -2.85
C ASN A 1056 -0.13 -30.71 -1.56
N SER A 1057 -0.73 -30.29 -0.44
CA SER A 1057 -0.06 -30.25 0.86
C SER A 1057 0.26 -31.66 1.38
N LYS A 1058 1.41 -31.80 2.05
CA LYS A 1058 1.99 -33.10 2.39
C LYS A 1058 2.62 -33.07 3.79
N ALA A 1059 2.01 -33.78 4.74
CA ALA A 1059 2.55 -33.97 6.08
C ALA A 1059 3.56 -35.13 6.10
N ILE A 1060 4.72 -34.96 6.73
CA ILE A 1060 5.77 -35.98 6.86
C ILE A 1060 6.12 -36.17 8.35
N PRO A 1061 5.69 -37.26 9.01
CA PRO A 1061 6.15 -37.61 10.34
C PRO A 1061 7.58 -38.17 10.29
N ARG A 1062 8.47 -37.64 11.13
CA ARG A 1062 9.89 -38.04 11.17
C ARG A 1062 10.45 -38.00 12.59
N ALA A 1063 11.16 -39.06 12.99
CA ALA A 1063 12.03 -39.03 14.15
C ALA A 1063 13.36 -38.35 13.77
N LEU A 1064 13.70 -37.26 14.47
CA LEU A 1064 14.90 -36.47 14.28
C LEU A 1064 15.98 -36.90 15.28
N VAL A 1065 17.16 -37.27 14.77
CA VAL A 1065 18.31 -37.74 15.56
C VAL A 1065 19.48 -36.76 15.46
N ALA A 1066 20.46 -36.84 16.37
CA ALA A 1066 21.61 -35.95 16.37
C ALA A 1066 22.43 -36.07 15.06
N GLY A 1067 22.56 -34.96 14.31
CA GLY A 1067 23.22 -34.91 13.01
C GLY A 1067 22.39 -34.19 11.93
N GLU A 1068 22.77 -34.34 10.66
CA GLU A 1068 21.98 -33.89 9.51
C GLU A 1068 20.89 -34.91 9.16
N ASN A 1069 19.63 -34.48 9.23
CA ASN A 1069 18.45 -35.27 8.88
C ASN A 1069 17.97 -34.81 7.50
N ALA A 1070 18.48 -35.44 6.45
CA ALA A 1070 18.02 -35.22 5.09
C ALA A 1070 16.62 -35.82 4.88
N ILE A 1071 15.70 -35.03 4.32
CA ILE A 1071 14.29 -35.41 4.09
C ILE A 1071 13.91 -35.04 2.65
N ASP A 1072 13.22 -35.94 1.96
CA ASP A 1072 12.68 -35.65 0.62
C ASP A 1072 11.33 -34.91 0.73
N GLY A 1073 11.35 -33.65 0.29
CA GLY A 1073 10.22 -32.75 0.27
C GLY A 1073 9.42 -32.75 -1.04
N SER A 1074 9.72 -33.65 -1.98
CA SER A 1074 9.02 -33.73 -3.28
C SER A 1074 7.49 -33.71 -3.11
N MET A 1075 6.81 -32.77 -3.78
CA MET A 1075 5.36 -32.56 -3.71
C MET A 1075 4.69 -32.87 -5.06
N GLU A 1076 3.44 -33.32 -5.03
CA GLU A 1076 2.65 -33.60 -6.24
C GLU A 1076 1.90 -32.34 -6.71
N LEU A 1077 1.92 -32.09 -8.02
CA LEU A 1077 1.22 -30.97 -8.67
C LEU A 1077 -0.30 -31.13 -8.56
N ASP A 1078 -1.01 -30.02 -8.33
CA ASP A 1078 -2.48 -29.99 -8.39
C ASP A 1078 -2.98 -29.97 -9.85
N PRO A 1079 -3.66 -31.04 -10.32
CA PRO A 1079 -4.16 -31.10 -11.69
C PRO A 1079 -5.34 -30.16 -11.98
N GLU A 1080 -6.11 -29.76 -10.96
CA GLU A 1080 -7.18 -28.75 -11.10
C GLU A 1080 -6.57 -27.39 -11.44
N GLN A 1081 -5.50 -27.01 -10.73
CA GLN A 1081 -4.77 -25.77 -10.96
C GLN A 1081 -4.12 -25.76 -12.36
N GLN A 1082 -3.56 -26.90 -12.79
CA GLN A 1082 -2.89 -27.00 -14.08
C GLN A 1082 -3.85 -26.92 -15.28
N ASP A 1083 -5.02 -27.54 -15.19
CA ASP A 1083 -6.04 -27.38 -16.24
C ASP A 1083 -6.64 -25.97 -16.21
N TRP A 1084 -6.95 -25.40 -15.02
CA TRP A 1084 -7.45 -24.03 -14.93
C TRP A 1084 -6.48 -23.00 -15.54
N ALA A 1085 -5.17 -23.14 -15.30
CA ALA A 1085 -4.16 -22.26 -15.87
C ALA A 1085 -4.16 -22.22 -17.42
N ARG A 1086 -4.69 -23.26 -18.10
CA ARG A 1086 -4.77 -23.33 -19.56
C ARG A 1086 -6.04 -22.66 -20.13
N VAL A 1087 -7.15 -22.70 -19.40
CA VAL A 1087 -8.46 -22.18 -19.86
C VAL A 1087 -8.89 -20.88 -19.21
N GLY A 1088 -8.49 -20.58 -17.98
CA GLY A 1088 -8.94 -19.41 -17.22
C GLY A 1088 -8.60 -18.06 -17.84
N ASN A 1089 -7.65 -18.02 -18.78
CA ASN A 1089 -7.28 -16.84 -19.58
C ASN A 1089 -7.62 -16.97 -21.08
N GLY A 1090 -8.24 -18.07 -21.51
CA GLY A 1090 -8.68 -18.27 -22.88
C GLY A 1090 -10.03 -17.58 -23.17
N SER A 1091 -10.30 -17.35 -24.46
CA SER A 1091 -11.61 -16.88 -24.98
C SER A 1091 -12.46 -18.01 -25.57
N ASP A 1092 -12.05 -19.27 -25.39
CA ASP A 1092 -12.76 -20.46 -25.88
C ASP A 1092 -13.85 -20.87 -24.88
N THR A 1093 -15.10 -20.60 -25.26
CA THR A 1093 -16.29 -20.95 -24.46
C THR A 1093 -16.49 -22.45 -24.34
N GLY A 1094 -16.13 -23.24 -25.35
CA GLY A 1094 -16.22 -24.70 -25.32
C GLY A 1094 -15.20 -25.30 -24.35
N ALA A 1095 -13.98 -24.76 -24.30
CA ALA A 1095 -12.95 -25.19 -23.37
C ALA A 1095 -13.28 -24.84 -21.90
N LEU A 1096 -13.83 -23.64 -21.63
CA LEU A 1096 -14.36 -23.27 -20.31
C LEU A 1096 -15.52 -24.18 -19.88
N GLN A 1097 -16.43 -24.50 -20.79
CA GLN A 1097 -17.57 -25.39 -20.52
C GLN A 1097 -17.13 -26.85 -20.33
N ALA A 1098 -16.03 -27.29 -20.97
CA ALA A 1098 -15.40 -28.58 -20.74
C ALA A 1098 -14.71 -28.66 -19.36
N PHE A 1099 -14.03 -27.59 -18.93
CA PHE A 1099 -13.46 -27.47 -17.58
C PHE A 1099 -14.55 -27.58 -16.50
N LEU A 1100 -15.66 -26.86 -16.67
CA LEU A 1100 -16.83 -26.93 -15.79
C LEU A 1100 -17.46 -28.33 -15.71
N ARG A 1101 -17.46 -29.09 -16.82
CA ARG A 1101 -17.91 -30.50 -16.80
C ARG A 1101 -16.91 -31.46 -16.15
N LYS A 1102 -15.61 -31.17 -16.22
CA LYS A 1102 -14.54 -32.02 -15.67
C LYS A 1102 -14.35 -31.80 -14.17
N PHE A 1103 -14.51 -30.56 -13.70
CA PHE A 1103 -14.38 -30.18 -12.30
C PHE A 1103 -15.62 -29.35 -11.85
N PRO A 1104 -16.80 -29.99 -11.69
CA PRO A 1104 -18.07 -29.27 -11.46
C PRO A 1104 -18.18 -28.58 -10.09
N ALA A 1105 -17.29 -28.90 -9.14
CA ALA A 1105 -17.19 -28.30 -7.81
C ALA A 1105 -15.79 -27.70 -7.54
N SER A 1106 -15.07 -27.30 -8.59
CA SER A 1106 -13.71 -26.71 -8.48
C SER A 1106 -13.73 -25.35 -7.79
N LYS A 1107 -12.61 -24.94 -7.18
CA LYS A 1107 -12.47 -23.59 -6.58
C LYS A 1107 -12.47 -22.46 -7.61
N HIS A 1108 -12.42 -22.82 -8.90
CA HIS A 1108 -12.50 -21.92 -10.05
C HIS A 1108 -13.81 -22.07 -10.82
N ALA A 1109 -14.76 -22.90 -10.37
CA ALA A 1109 -16.00 -23.17 -11.10
C ALA A 1109 -16.85 -21.90 -11.28
N ASP A 1110 -16.98 -21.05 -10.26
CA ASP A 1110 -17.78 -19.82 -10.39
C ASP A 1110 -17.08 -18.77 -11.27
N GLN A 1111 -15.74 -18.67 -11.19
CA GLN A 1111 -14.94 -17.85 -12.11
C GLN A 1111 -15.07 -18.34 -13.57
N ALA A 1112 -15.16 -19.65 -13.79
CA ALA A 1112 -15.36 -20.23 -15.12
C ALA A 1112 -16.78 -20.01 -15.66
N LYS A 1113 -17.81 -20.06 -14.81
CA LYS A 1113 -19.20 -19.70 -15.18
C LYS A 1113 -19.30 -18.22 -15.54
N GLU A 1114 -18.85 -17.34 -14.65
CA GLU A 1114 -18.93 -15.89 -14.85
C GLU A 1114 -18.23 -15.46 -16.15
N LYS A 1115 -17.06 -16.03 -16.44
CA LYS A 1115 -16.30 -15.74 -17.67
C LYS A 1115 -16.95 -16.33 -18.92
N LEU A 1116 -17.62 -17.48 -18.82
CA LEU A 1116 -18.44 -18.06 -19.88
C LEU A 1116 -19.66 -17.17 -20.17
N ASP A 1117 -20.37 -16.72 -19.13
CA ASP A 1117 -21.54 -15.85 -19.24
C ASP A 1117 -21.18 -14.47 -19.81
N GLN A 1118 -20.04 -13.88 -19.42
CA GLN A 1118 -19.50 -12.65 -20.02
C GLN A 1118 -19.22 -12.81 -21.53
N LEU A 1119 -18.62 -13.93 -21.95
CA LEU A 1119 -18.35 -14.21 -23.36
C LEU A 1119 -19.63 -14.50 -24.17
N VAL A 1120 -20.68 -15.05 -23.54
CA VAL A 1120 -22.01 -15.22 -24.16
C VAL A 1120 -22.73 -13.87 -24.27
N ALA A 1121 -22.68 -13.03 -23.23
CA ALA A 1121 -23.32 -11.71 -23.20
C ALA A 1121 -22.70 -10.74 -24.22
N ALA A 1122 -21.38 -10.77 -24.40
CA ALA A 1122 -20.65 -9.91 -25.33
C ALA A 1122 -21.04 -10.12 -26.82
N ASN A 1123 -21.66 -11.25 -27.16
CA ASN A 1123 -22.06 -11.61 -28.52
C ASN A 1123 -23.50 -11.20 -28.89
N ARG A 1124 -24.16 -10.32 -28.12
CA ARG A 1124 -25.57 -9.93 -28.34
C ARG A 1124 -25.72 -8.47 -28.82
N PRO A 1125 -26.35 -8.19 -29.99
CA PRO A 1125 -26.55 -6.83 -30.49
C PRO A 1125 -27.68 -6.06 -29.76
N PRO A 1126 -27.64 -4.71 -29.74
CA PRO A 1126 -28.52 -3.87 -28.93
C PRO A 1126 -29.83 -3.44 -29.63
N ALA A 1127 -30.81 -2.97 -28.84
CA ALA A 1127 -32.08 -2.39 -29.29
C ALA A 1127 -32.45 -1.10 -28.49
N ALA A 1128 -33.46 -0.35 -28.99
CA ALA A 1128 -33.71 1.05 -28.63
C ALA A 1128 -34.59 1.30 -27.37
N PRO A 1129 -34.58 2.53 -26.79
CA PRO A 1129 -35.20 2.83 -25.49
C PRO A 1129 -36.62 3.48 -25.54
N PRO A 1130 -37.45 3.31 -24.49
CA PRO A 1130 -38.74 4.01 -24.31
C PRO A 1130 -38.67 5.26 -23.39
N LYS A 1131 -39.79 5.99 -23.28
CA LYS A 1131 -40.00 7.23 -22.51
C LYS A 1131 -40.85 7.03 -21.23
N PRO A 1132 -40.91 7.99 -20.29
CA PRO A 1132 -41.43 7.79 -18.93
C PRO A 1132 -42.91 8.18 -18.71
N PRO A 1133 -43.51 7.76 -17.60
CA PRO A 1133 -44.68 8.40 -16.97
C PRO A 1133 -44.30 9.19 -15.69
N SER A 1134 -45.22 10.02 -15.19
CA SER A 1134 -45.07 10.79 -13.94
C SER A 1134 -46.24 10.57 -12.99
N SER A 1135 -45.98 10.40 -11.69
CA SER A 1135 -46.96 10.63 -10.61
C SER A 1135 -46.26 10.73 -9.25
N LEU A 1136 -46.70 11.68 -8.42
CA LEU A 1136 -46.25 11.86 -7.03
C LEU A 1136 -47.19 11.11 -6.06
N THR A 1137 -46.62 10.44 -5.06
CA THR A 1137 -47.21 10.25 -3.72
C THR A 1137 -46.10 9.96 -2.71
N ASP A 1138 -46.31 10.37 -1.45
CA ASP A 1138 -45.29 10.37 -0.40
C ASP A 1138 -44.99 9.00 0.23
N GLY A 1139 -43.84 8.90 0.91
CA GLY A 1139 -43.78 8.15 2.17
C GLY A 1139 -42.93 6.88 2.27
N ALA A 1140 -41.68 6.84 1.79
CA ALA A 1140 -40.66 5.89 2.30
C ALA A 1140 -39.20 6.31 2.01
N MET A 1141 -38.54 6.95 2.97
CA MET A 1141 -37.07 7.02 3.05
C MET A 1141 -36.58 6.25 4.28
N ILE A 1142 -36.30 4.94 4.15
CA ILE A 1142 -35.27 4.17 4.92
C ILE A 1142 -34.85 2.97 4.04
N SER A 1143 -33.59 2.54 4.15
CA SER A 1143 -33.01 1.29 3.60
C SER A 1143 -32.83 1.19 2.07
N ASP A 1144 -31.63 1.56 1.62
CA ASP A 1144 -30.85 0.66 0.76
C ASP A 1144 -29.35 0.78 1.11
N THR A 1145 -28.91 -0.02 2.09
CA THR A 1145 -27.62 0.18 2.78
C THR A 1145 -26.94 -1.15 3.15
N LEU A 1146 -26.92 -2.14 2.24
CA LEU A 1146 -26.20 -3.41 2.44
C LEU A 1146 -25.15 -3.76 1.36
N GLY A 1147 -24.98 -2.94 0.31
CA GLY A 1147 -23.97 -3.17 -0.75
C GLY A 1147 -22.79 -2.20 -0.76
N GLN A 1148 -23.02 -0.91 -0.52
CA GLN A 1148 -22.00 0.16 -0.61
C GLN A 1148 -20.68 -0.10 0.15
N PRO A 1149 -20.68 -0.54 1.43
CA PRO A 1149 -19.47 -0.44 2.27
C PRO A 1149 -18.28 -1.26 1.78
N GLU A 1150 -18.49 -2.49 1.31
CA GLU A 1150 -17.38 -3.34 0.84
C GLU A 1150 -16.83 -2.87 -0.52
N HIS A 1151 -17.69 -2.32 -1.39
CA HIS A 1151 -17.26 -1.78 -2.68
C HIS A 1151 -16.35 -0.55 -2.49
N ASP A 1152 -16.77 0.41 -1.66
CA ASP A 1152 -15.93 1.58 -1.35
C ASP A 1152 -14.66 1.20 -0.57
N LYS A 1153 -14.73 0.24 0.38
CA LYS A 1153 -13.56 -0.31 1.08
C LYS A 1153 -12.52 -0.89 0.11
N ASN A 1154 -12.96 -1.70 -0.86
CA ASN A 1154 -12.07 -2.28 -1.89
C ASN A 1154 -11.51 -1.23 -2.86
N ALA A 1155 -12.30 -0.19 -3.20
CA ALA A 1155 -11.81 0.93 -4.01
C ALA A 1155 -10.72 1.73 -3.29
N ILE A 1156 -10.90 2.05 -2.00
CA ILE A 1156 -9.91 2.76 -1.18
C ILE A 1156 -8.60 1.95 -1.03
N LEU A 1157 -8.70 0.64 -0.81
CA LEU A 1157 -7.52 -0.24 -0.78
C LEU A 1157 -6.79 -0.33 -2.13
N THR A 1158 -7.51 -0.15 -3.24
CA THR A 1158 -6.92 -0.08 -4.58
C THR A 1158 -6.14 1.22 -4.79
N VAL A 1159 -6.62 2.35 -4.24
CA VAL A 1159 -5.86 3.62 -4.25
C VAL A 1159 -4.55 3.50 -3.46
N LEU A 1160 -4.54 2.81 -2.31
CA LEU A 1160 -3.31 2.61 -1.52
C LEU A 1160 -2.28 1.75 -2.26
N LYS A 1161 -2.70 0.65 -2.91
CA LYS A 1161 -1.82 -0.17 -3.77
C LYS A 1161 -1.29 0.61 -4.98
N ALA A 1162 -2.10 1.50 -5.55
CA ALA A 1162 -1.68 2.36 -6.66
C ALA A 1162 -0.66 3.41 -6.20
N TYR A 1163 -0.81 3.95 -4.98
CA TYR A 1163 0.15 4.86 -4.34
C TYR A 1163 1.49 4.17 -4.07
N GLU A 1164 1.48 2.98 -3.44
CA GLU A 1164 2.67 2.13 -3.24
C GLU A 1164 3.42 1.90 -4.56
N LYS A 1165 2.71 1.36 -5.58
CA LYS A 1165 3.30 1.08 -6.89
C LYS A 1165 3.87 2.30 -7.60
N SER A 1166 3.20 3.46 -7.49
CA SER A 1166 3.69 4.71 -8.10
C SER A 1166 4.91 5.27 -7.35
N TYR A 1167 5.03 4.99 -6.04
CA TYR A 1167 6.17 5.42 -5.23
C TYR A 1167 7.42 4.54 -5.43
N GLU A 1168 7.25 3.22 -5.52
CA GLU A 1168 8.35 2.30 -5.89
C GLU A 1168 8.80 2.49 -7.35
N GLY A 1169 7.84 2.68 -8.27
CA GLY A 1169 8.09 2.91 -9.69
C GLY A 1169 8.60 4.31 -10.06
N GLN A 1170 8.84 5.19 -9.07
CA GLN A 1170 9.26 6.59 -9.27
C GLN A 1170 8.32 7.43 -10.16
N ASP A 1171 7.05 7.03 -10.26
CA ASP A 1171 6.06 7.66 -11.15
C ASP A 1171 5.37 8.85 -10.48
N LEU A 1172 6.02 10.01 -10.60
CA LEU A 1172 5.46 11.29 -10.16
C LEU A 1172 4.12 11.63 -10.87
N GLN A 1173 3.90 11.19 -12.12
CA GLN A 1173 2.65 11.45 -12.83
C GLN A 1173 1.51 10.53 -12.32
N GLY A 1174 1.83 9.29 -11.98
CA GLY A 1174 0.93 8.36 -11.28
C GLY A 1174 0.51 8.92 -9.92
N LEU A 1175 1.47 9.39 -9.11
CA LEU A 1175 1.17 10.03 -7.83
C LEU A 1175 0.31 11.29 -7.99
N GLN A 1176 0.56 12.15 -9.00
CA GLN A 1176 -0.29 13.32 -9.28
C GLN A 1176 -1.71 12.97 -9.74
N LYS A 1177 -1.91 11.85 -10.46
CA LYS A 1177 -3.24 11.35 -10.86
C LYS A 1177 -4.03 10.75 -9.69
N LEU A 1178 -3.33 10.17 -8.72
CA LEU A 1178 -3.92 9.62 -7.49
C LEU A 1178 -4.17 10.69 -6.43
N TRP A 1179 -3.32 11.73 -6.38
CA TRP A 1179 -3.38 12.85 -5.42
C TRP A 1179 -3.33 14.22 -6.16
N PRO A 1180 -4.43 14.68 -6.77
CA PRO A 1180 -4.44 15.94 -7.55
C PRO A 1180 -4.27 17.21 -6.72
N SER A 1181 -4.58 17.15 -5.41
CA SER A 1181 -4.42 18.25 -4.44
C SER A 1181 -3.01 18.37 -3.86
N MET A 1182 -2.04 17.59 -4.36
CA MET A 1182 -0.65 17.62 -3.90
C MET A 1182 -0.01 19.00 -4.09
N SER A 1183 0.56 19.58 -3.03
CA SER A 1183 1.12 20.93 -3.10
C SER A 1183 2.36 21.01 -4.02
N PRO A 1184 2.66 22.15 -4.66
CA PRO A 1184 3.88 22.32 -5.48
C PRO A 1184 5.18 22.02 -4.72
N LYS A 1185 5.22 22.31 -3.40
CA LYS A 1185 6.37 21.96 -2.55
C LYS A 1185 6.51 20.45 -2.36
N THR A 1186 5.39 19.74 -2.20
CA THR A 1186 5.33 18.28 -2.08
C THR A 1186 5.73 17.60 -3.39
N ILE A 1187 5.22 18.09 -4.53
CA ILE A 1187 5.60 17.63 -5.87
C ILE A 1187 7.11 17.76 -6.08
N GLN A 1188 7.69 18.93 -5.77
CA GLN A 1188 9.13 19.16 -5.91
C GLN A 1188 9.95 18.24 -5.00
N GLY A 1189 9.56 18.09 -3.72
CA GLY A 1189 10.26 17.23 -2.77
C GLY A 1189 10.28 15.75 -3.18
N ILE A 1190 9.17 15.23 -3.69
CA ILE A 1190 9.09 13.85 -4.22
C ILE A 1190 9.92 13.74 -5.50
N ALA A 1191 9.86 14.74 -6.40
CA ALA A 1191 10.66 14.74 -7.64
C ALA A 1191 12.17 14.73 -7.37
N ASP A 1192 12.66 15.49 -6.40
CA ASP A 1192 14.09 15.55 -6.06
C ASP A 1192 14.56 14.31 -5.26
N PHE A 1193 13.68 13.69 -4.48
CA PHE A 1193 13.93 12.38 -3.89
C PHE A 1193 14.04 11.28 -4.96
N PHE A 1194 13.13 11.23 -5.93
CA PHE A 1194 13.18 10.25 -7.03
C PHE A 1194 14.41 10.41 -7.93
N LYS A 1195 14.92 11.64 -8.13
CA LYS A 1195 16.19 11.89 -8.86
C LYS A 1195 17.43 11.37 -8.14
N THR A 1196 17.37 11.17 -6.82
CA THR A 1196 18.55 10.84 -5.99
C THR A 1196 18.54 9.39 -5.47
N ALA A 1197 17.37 8.76 -5.41
CA ALA A 1197 17.23 7.33 -5.13
C ALA A 1197 17.38 6.48 -6.41
N SER A 1198 18.30 5.51 -6.42
CA SER A 1198 18.47 4.53 -7.50
C SER A 1198 17.59 3.29 -7.35
N SER A 1199 16.94 3.12 -6.19
CA SER A 1199 15.90 2.12 -5.93
C SER A 1199 15.11 2.56 -4.70
N ILE A 1200 13.79 2.35 -4.72
CA ILE A 1200 12.88 2.63 -3.61
C ILE A 1200 12.00 1.39 -3.42
N LYS A 1201 11.88 0.92 -2.18
CA LYS A 1201 10.93 -0.10 -1.78
C LYS A 1201 10.10 0.43 -0.61
N LEU A 1202 8.78 0.44 -0.77
CA LEU A 1202 7.81 0.95 0.21
C LEU A 1202 6.90 -0.21 0.60
N THR A 1203 6.93 -0.60 1.88
CA THR A 1203 5.98 -1.57 2.44
C THR A 1203 5.04 -0.85 3.41
N TYR A 1204 3.83 -1.36 3.59
CA TYR A 1204 2.89 -0.79 4.55
C TYR A 1204 2.12 -1.84 5.36
N ILE A 1205 1.69 -1.43 6.55
CA ILE A 1205 0.81 -2.17 7.44
C ILE A 1205 -0.36 -1.25 7.81
N ILE A 1206 -1.58 -1.65 7.44
CA ILE A 1206 -2.81 -0.93 7.82
C ILE A 1206 -3.00 -1.04 9.34
N VAL A 1207 -3.27 0.08 10.01
CA VAL A 1207 -3.39 0.18 11.48
C VAL A 1207 -4.85 0.12 11.93
N ASP A 1208 -5.73 0.78 11.19
CA ASP A 1208 -7.18 0.81 11.39
C ASP A 1208 -7.87 0.51 10.04
N GLU A 1209 -9.05 -0.12 10.04
CA GLU A 1209 -9.84 -0.26 8.82
C GLU A 1209 -10.22 1.12 8.21
N PRO A 1210 -10.40 1.22 6.88
CA PRO A 1210 -10.84 2.46 6.25
C PRO A 1210 -12.15 2.97 6.84
N ARG A 1211 -12.12 4.16 7.47
CA ARG A 1211 -13.32 4.80 8.04
C ARG A 1211 -13.99 5.63 6.95
N ILE A 1212 -15.16 5.19 6.48
CA ILE A 1212 -15.89 5.78 5.35
C ILE A 1212 -17.08 6.58 5.87
N ALA A 1213 -17.21 7.84 5.45
CA ALA A 1213 -18.25 8.78 5.85
C ALA A 1213 -18.83 9.49 4.61
N GLY A 1214 -19.78 8.84 3.94
CA GLY A 1214 -20.41 9.36 2.72
C GLY A 1214 -19.43 9.46 1.56
N ASN A 1215 -19.00 10.68 1.22
CA ASN A 1215 -18.07 10.96 0.11
C ASN A 1215 -16.61 11.14 0.57
N GLU A 1216 -16.32 10.97 1.86
CA GLU A 1216 -14.97 11.11 2.42
C GLU A 1216 -14.57 9.83 3.18
N ALA A 1217 -13.28 9.51 3.19
CA ALA A 1217 -12.75 8.37 3.92
C ALA A 1217 -11.38 8.68 4.52
N THR A 1218 -11.05 8.03 5.64
CA THR A 1218 -9.74 8.13 6.29
C THR A 1218 -9.14 6.75 6.52
N LEU A 1219 -7.89 6.58 6.14
CA LEU A 1219 -7.12 5.34 6.29
C LEU A 1219 -5.79 5.61 7.02
N ALA A 1220 -5.58 4.93 8.14
CA ALA A 1220 -4.34 5.01 8.91
C ALA A 1220 -3.46 3.78 8.65
N PHE A 1221 -2.22 4.00 8.25
CA PHE A 1221 -1.23 2.94 8.05
C PHE A 1221 0.14 3.33 8.59
N LYS A 1222 1.01 2.34 8.84
CA LYS A 1222 2.45 2.55 8.98
C LYS A 1222 3.08 2.21 7.65
N GLN A 1223 3.89 3.09 7.07
CA GLN A 1223 4.75 2.77 5.94
C GLN A 1223 6.19 2.64 6.41
N GLU A 1224 6.92 1.72 5.83
CA GLU A 1224 8.37 1.58 5.96
C GLU A 1224 8.98 1.79 4.57
N THR A 1225 9.81 2.82 4.44
CA THR A 1225 10.49 3.14 3.18
C THR A 1225 11.97 2.81 3.32
N SER A 1226 12.45 1.92 2.45
CA SER A 1226 13.87 1.62 2.26
C SER A 1226 14.29 2.07 0.86
N CYS A 1227 15.47 2.67 0.72
CA CYS A 1227 15.93 3.18 -0.56
C CYS A 1227 17.46 3.16 -0.64
N VAL A 1228 17.98 3.16 -1.87
CA VAL A 1228 19.41 3.32 -2.15
C VAL A 1228 19.60 4.71 -2.74
N ILE A 1229 20.37 5.57 -2.07
CA ILE A 1229 20.67 6.93 -2.52
C ILE A 1229 22.17 7.03 -2.78
N ASN A 1230 22.56 7.48 -3.99
CA ASN A 1230 23.96 7.57 -4.43
C ASN A 1230 24.78 6.28 -4.15
N GLY A 1231 24.16 5.11 -4.37
CA GLY A 1231 24.79 3.80 -4.16
C GLY A 1231 24.89 3.32 -2.71
N LYS A 1232 24.39 4.09 -1.71
CA LYS A 1232 24.32 3.67 -0.30
C LYS A 1232 22.89 3.36 0.11
N PHE A 1233 22.69 2.22 0.77
CA PHE A 1233 21.40 1.85 1.37
C PHE A 1233 21.10 2.76 2.56
N GLN A 1234 19.97 3.47 2.50
CA GLN A 1234 19.45 4.27 3.60
C GLN A 1234 18.76 3.36 4.62
N LYS A 1235 18.93 3.66 5.91
CA LYS A 1235 18.24 2.92 6.99
C LYS A 1235 16.72 3.02 6.79
N PRO A 1236 15.97 1.90 6.86
CA PRO A 1236 14.52 1.93 6.70
C PRO A 1236 13.87 2.90 7.69
N THR A 1237 13.02 3.78 7.17
CA THR A 1237 12.34 4.80 7.98
C THR A 1237 10.86 4.44 8.08
N VAL A 1238 10.39 4.20 9.30
CA VAL A 1238 8.99 3.86 9.59
C VAL A 1238 8.24 5.14 9.97
N ALA A 1239 7.18 5.46 9.23
CA ALA A 1239 6.29 6.59 9.49
C ALA A 1239 4.84 6.11 9.68
N LYS A 1240 4.11 6.69 10.65
CA LYS A 1240 2.65 6.59 10.66
C LYS A 1240 2.10 7.63 9.69
N VAL A 1241 1.16 7.21 8.85
CA VAL A 1241 0.53 8.00 7.79
C VAL A 1241 -0.98 7.96 7.97
N ASN A 1242 -1.62 9.12 7.90
CA ASN A 1242 -3.08 9.25 7.86
C ASN A 1242 -3.46 9.82 6.49
N MET A 1243 -4.03 8.99 5.64
CA MET A 1243 -4.47 9.36 4.29
C MET A 1243 -5.97 9.64 4.31
N LYS A 1244 -6.36 10.85 3.89
CA LYS A 1244 -7.75 11.21 3.59
C LYS A 1244 -8.01 11.04 2.10
N LEU A 1245 -9.15 10.46 1.78
CA LEU A 1245 -9.62 10.25 0.41
C LEU A 1245 -10.98 10.88 0.21
N LYS A 1246 -11.25 11.29 -1.03
CA LYS A 1246 -12.52 11.88 -1.46
C LYS A 1246 -13.06 11.14 -2.68
N LYS A 1247 -14.37 10.91 -2.69
CA LYS A 1247 -15.09 10.21 -3.74
C LYS A 1247 -15.35 11.18 -4.90
N THR A 1248 -14.90 10.84 -6.11
CA THR A 1248 -14.92 11.76 -7.27
C THR A 1248 -16.16 11.61 -8.15
N ASN A 1249 -16.90 10.52 -8.02
CA ASN A 1249 -18.23 10.37 -8.63
C ASN A 1249 -19.14 9.48 -7.75
N PRO A 1250 -20.47 9.47 -7.97
CA PRO A 1250 -21.38 8.59 -7.24
C PRO A 1250 -21.12 7.08 -7.44
N GLN A 1251 -20.35 6.70 -8.46
CA GLN A 1251 -20.15 5.32 -8.93
C GLN A 1251 -18.80 4.70 -8.52
N GLY A 1252 -18.12 5.22 -7.49
CA GLY A 1252 -17.10 4.46 -6.75
C GLY A 1252 -15.64 4.83 -6.99
N SER A 1253 -15.30 5.84 -7.80
CA SER A 1253 -13.90 6.28 -7.90
C SER A 1253 -13.48 7.15 -6.71
N TRP A 1254 -12.33 6.83 -6.11
CA TRP A 1254 -11.73 7.56 -4.98
C TRP A 1254 -10.37 8.15 -5.38
N GLN A 1255 -10.04 9.33 -4.85
CA GLN A 1255 -8.73 9.96 -4.97
C GLN A 1255 -8.23 10.42 -3.60
N ILE A 1256 -6.92 10.59 -3.46
CA ILE A 1256 -6.26 11.12 -2.27
C ILE A 1256 -6.55 12.63 -2.21
N ASP A 1257 -7.09 13.07 -1.09
CA ASP A 1257 -7.36 14.48 -0.80
C ASP A 1257 -6.20 15.11 -0.01
N SER A 1258 -5.69 14.39 0.99
CA SER A 1258 -4.59 14.85 1.83
C SER A 1258 -3.87 13.69 2.54
N ILE A 1259 -2.58 13.86 2.83
CA ILE A 1259 -1.76 12.93 3.60
C ILE A 1259 -1.10 13.71 4.76
N HIS A 1260 -1.13 13.13 5.97
CA HIS A 1260 -0.62 13.71 7.22
C HIS A 1260 0.13 12.68 8.07
#